data_AF-A0A9E0UN31-F1
#
_entry.id   AF-A0A9E0UN31-F1
#
_cell.length_a   1.000
_cell.length_b   1.000
_cell.length_c   1.000
_cell.angle_alpha   90.00
_cell.angle_beta   90.00
_cell.angle_gamma   90.00
#
_symmetry.space_group_name_H-M   'P 1'
#
loop_
_entity.id
_entity.type
_entity.pdbx_description
1 polymer ?
#
loop_
_entity_poly.entity_id
_entity_poly.type
_entity_poly.pdbx_seq_one_letter_code
_entity_poly.pdbx_strand_id
1 'polypeptide(L)'
;LYEPLRKKFNLKRGAETDWTALGQKIPRFDNRIIDKCKLIPRLNVCKIKPLNEAKADEDFLHYDITLALKLLNLRFFRNSSIESLCFEDFKKLFEIGRKNKYKISKTNLKKFFKSISAEVLSEDQSQIEAPRASGRASFSRPAMKILRELIFSGKAPAEFYEEKLAGISNTDPNKGLIAGDLDFIKLMGDCPWGGIFIPDVETYNYARQIDASADERINKLIGEQNDPIVRHRLSFFYERLKSLSQEFGTPDKIVLEFVREDFMGEKAKKEMNKAIKERFAEKLDLAKKLDESGYKGNKMLLKLELLQKQGGQCIYTGLPLQTSDLPNLEIEHIVPRSRGGPDAQYNYALTTESINKQKADRTPFEWLSADKAKWQEYCARVRSRAKELGKKRCELLLKENAEELVEKYTALAETAWISKLAQRIACMFFGFQFGGNSGTKRVFTVSGNTTSRIRGTFGLNRILHSDDSDRENMSEFDFVKLSKELEEKNRKNKKHHALDAMCLCFAPTARDVKKVDFKTLLPKKISESAPEYFKSYLDKIVPNEVAPKKPRLEDSIYSLRKIQGKNCIVKKFNLVDLAYKSGLKPVYDLNSIAKLLEEKPKKVPPIINPVIRKLIKDFVATNPSEQEWKDWCKDLRIPSKNGEGSRVIRVLVYVGEPDEYKDLSKDGCGAYRKGDAHKGQIIWQTKSGKYKVAPIYVHASKRRILEALKNNPDFEKVAGEFRSHCLVKLDKPAVNDKGEELLADG
;
A
#
# COMPACT_ATOMS: atom_id res chain seq x y z
N LEU A 1 -16.40 -9.86 38.01
CA LEU A 1 -15.29 -10.51 38.75
C LEU A 1 -14.00 -10.69 37.93
N TYR A 2 -14.02 -10.97 36.62
CA TYR A 2 -12.80 -11.13 35.78
C TYR A 2 -12.25 -9.85 35.12
N GLU A 3 -12.88 -8.72 35.35
CA GLU A 3 -12.59 -7.45 34.68
C GLU A 3 -11.21 -6.84 35.03
N PRO A 4 -10.71 -6.93 36.28
CA PRO A 4 -9.41 -6.35 36.65
C PRO A 4 -8.23 -7.06 35.99
N LEU A 5 -8.22 -8.40 35.96
CA LEU A 5 -7.16 -9.20 35.32
C LEU A 5 -7.15 -9.00 33.80
N ARG A 6 -8.32 -8.92 33.16
CA ARG A 6 -8.44 -8.65 31.71
C ARG A 6 -7.95 -7.26 31.34
N LYS A 7 -8.21 -6.27 32.18
CA LYS A 7 -7.74 -4.88 32.02
C LYS A 7 -6.22 -4.78 32.21
N LYS A 8 -5.65 -5.53 33.15
CA LYS A 8 -4.20 -5.59 33.43
C LYS A 8 -3.38 -6.15 32.26
N PHE A 9 -3.89 -7.15 31.55
CA PHE A 9 -3.20 -7.81 30.43
C PHE A 9 -3.70 -7.39 29.04
N ASN A 10 -4.54 -6.36 28.96
CA ASN A 10 -5.09 -5.82 27.71
C ASN A 10 -5.82 -6.87 26.85
N LEU A 11 -6.50 -7.81 27.51
CA LEU A 11 -7.23 -8.91 26.87
C LEU A 11 -8.62 -8.40 26.47
N LYS A 12 -8.95 -8.51 25.18
CA LYS A 12 -10.28 -8.13 24.70
C LYS A 12 -11.32 -9.15 25.18
N ARG A 13 -12.49 -8.65 25.58
CA ARG A 13 -13.72 -9.44 25.52
C ARG A 13 -13.92 -9.79 24.05
N GLY A 14 -14.03 -11.07 23.70
CA GLY A 14 -14.43 -11.44 22.33
C GLY A 14 -15.72 -10.68 21.99
N ALA A 15 -15.73 -9.97 20.87
CA ALA A 15 -16.96 -9.39 20.36
C ALA A 15 -17.97 -10.53 20.06
N GLU A 16 -19.26 -10.22 19.96
CA GLU A 16 -20.29 -11.19 19.53
C GLU A 16 -19.93 -11.88 18.20
N THR A 17 -19.04 -11.25 17.41
CA THR A 17 -18.54 -11.70 16.10
C THR A 17 -17.14 -12.36 16.11
N ASP A 18 -16.48 -12.51 17.26
CA ASP A 18 -15.11 -13.08 17.35
C ASP A 18 -15.11 -14.62 17.35
N TRP A 19 -15.60 -15.23 16.25
CA TRP A 19 -15.54 -16.69 16.01
C TRP A 19 -14.37 -17.14 15.13
N THR A 20 -13.44 -16.24 14.81
CA THR A 20 -12.29 -16.56 13.92
C THR A 20 -10.95 -16.29 14.59
N ALA A 21 -10.56 -17.20 15.49
CA ALA A 21 -9.15 -17.37 15.77
C ALA A 21 -8.47 -17.90 14.50
N LEU A 22 -7.55 -17.08 13.96
CA LEU A 22 -6.53 -17.38 12.95
C LEU A 22 -7.00 -17.45 11.49
N GLY A 23 -7.07 -16.30 10.83
CA GLY A 23 -7.09 -16.20 9.37
C GLY A 23 -6.07 -15.20 8.85
N GLN A 24 -5.02 -15.71 8.18
CA GLN A 24 -4.29 -15.18 7.00
C GLN A 24 -2.91 -15.88 6.91
N LYS A 25 -2.33 -16.33 5.79
CA LYS A 25 -2.55 -16.29 4.32
C LYS A 25 -2.21 -17.69 3.77
N ILE A 26 -2.40 -17.94 2.47
CA ILE A 26 -1.78 -19.09 1.76
C ILE A 26 -0.36 -18.68 1.34
N PRO A 27 0.71 -19.37 1.78
CA PRO A 27 1.95 -19.49 1.05
C PRO A 27 2.05 -20.92 0.47
N ARG A 28 2.21 -21.02 -0.85
CA ARG A 28 2.71 -22.26 -1.46
C ARG A 28 4.23 -22.32 -1.27
N PHE A 29 4.70 -23.53 -0.94
CA PHE A 29 6.06 -24.07 -0.95
C PHE A 29 7.18 -23.04 -1.23
N ASP A 30 7.96 -22.60 -0.25
CA ASP A 30 8.71 -23.46 0.69
C ASP A 30 8.45 -23.18 2.18
N ASN A 31 7.93 -24.19 2.87
CA ASN A 31 7.92 -24.30 4.34
C ASN A 31 9.34 -24.53 4.90
N ARG A 32 10.28 -23.59 4.69
CA ARG A 32 11.62 -23.65 5.30
C ARG A 32 11.70 -23.01 6.69
N ILE A 33 10.73 -22.16 7.07
CA ILE A 33 10.80 -21.42 8.35
C ILE A 33 9.74 -21.97 9.31
N ILE A 34 10.20 -22.57 10.41
CA ILE A 34 9.37 -23.01 11.53
C ILE A 34 9.17 -21.81 12.45
N ASP A 35 7.92 -21.38 12.65
CA ASP A 35 7.58 -20.27 13.55
C ASP A 35 7.72 -20.66 15.04
N LYS A 36 7.82 -19.66 15.91
CA LYS A 36 7.87 -19.86 17.36
C LYS A 36 6.49 -20.04 17.97
N CYS A 37 6.40 -20.87 19.01
CA CYS A 37 5.16 -21.12 19.71
C CYS A 37 4.73 -19.88 20.50
N LYS A 38 3.47 -19.46 20.31
CA LYS A 38 2.93 -18.27 20.97
C LYS A 38 2.76 -18.37 22.49
N LEU A 39 2.74 -19.58 23.05
CA LEU A 39 2.63 -19.82 24.51
C LEU A 39 4.00 -20.11 25.14
N ILE A 40 4.88 -20.77 24.40
CA ILE A 40 6.23 -21.16 24.85
C ILE A 40 7.23 -20.75 23.75
N PRO A 41 7.65 -19.48 23.67
CA PRO A 41 8.41 -18.93 22.53
C PRO A 41 9.77 -19.60 22.25
N ARG A 42 10.37 -20.30 23.23
CA ARG A 42 11.59 -21.08 22.96
C ARG A 42 11.31 -22.27 22.02
N LEU A 43 10.10 -22.84 22.09
CA LEU A 43 9.69 -24.00 21.31
C LEU A 43 9.13 -23.60 19.95
N ASN A 44 9.20 -24.55 19.02
CA ASN A 44 8.72 -24.40 17.66
C ASN A 44 7.27 -24.87 17.52
N VAL A 45 6.52 -24.25 16.60
CA VAL A 45 5.15 -24.69 16.29
C VAL A 45 5.09 -26.07 15.63
N CYS A 46 4.02 -26.82 15.90
CA CYS A 46 3.85 -28.15 15.31
C CYS A 46 2.93 -28.15 14.08
N LYS A 47 3.17 -29.11 13.17
CA LYS A 47 2.31 -29.36 12.01
C LYS A 47 1.00 -30.02 12.45
N ILE A 48 -0.11 -29.59 11.84
CA ILE A 48 -1.42 -30.21 12.02
C ILE A 48 -1.49 -31.42 11.10
N LYS A 49 -1.86 -32.58 11.66
CA LYS A 49 -2.20 -33.76 10.87
C LYS A 49 -3.70 -33.72 10.54
N PRO A 50 -4.09 -33.96 9.29
CA PRO A 50 -5.49 -34.19 8.94
C PRO A 50 -6.13 -35.29 9.80
N LEU A 51 -7.43 -35.18 10.10
CA LEU A 51 -8.15 -36.14 10.96
C LEU A 51 -8.06 -37.58 10.46
N ASN A 52 -8.02 -37.80 9.14
CA ASN A 52 -7.88 -39.12 8.53
C ASN A 52 -6.46 -39.70 8.64
N GLU A 53 -5.47 -38.89 9.02
CA GLU A 53 -4.07 -39.28 9.22
C GLU A 53 -3.67 -39.33 10.71
N ALA A 54 -4.55 -38.86 11.61
CA ALA A 54 -4.32 -38.85 13.05
C ALA A 54 -4.44 -40.27 13.63
N LYS A 55 -3.37 -40.74 14.29
CA LYS A 55 -3.32 -42.10 14.87
C LYS A 55 -3.04 -42.11 16.37
N ALA A 56 -2.21 -41.19 16.84
CA ALA A 56 -1.89 -41.05 18.26
C ALA A 56 -2.78 -39.99 18.92
N ASP A 57 -3.01 -40.09 20.24
CA ASP A 57 -3.77 -39.09 21.01
C ASP A 57 -3.19 -37.67 20.81
N GLU A 58 -1.87 -37.56 20.69
CA GLU A 58 -1.21 -36.28 20.43
C GLU A 58 -1.55 -35.63 19.09
N ASP A 59 -1.96 -36.42 18.09
CA ASP A 59 -2.36 -35.89 16.79
C ASP A 59 -3.71 -35.15 16.86
N PHE A 60 -4.50 -35.40 17.91
CA PHE A 60 -5.78 -34.75 18.16
C PHE A 60 -5.69 -33.45 18.96
N LEU A 61 -4.53 -33.14 19.56
CA LEU A 61 -4.34 -31.96 20.43
C LEU A 61 -4.86 -30.65 19.82
N HIS A 62 -4.55 -30.40 18.55
CA HIS A 62 -5.03 -29.18 17.87
C HIS A 62 -6.57 -29.12 17.81
N TYR A 63 -7.20 -30.26 17.53
CA TYR A 63 -8.64 -30.36 17.39
C TYR A 63 -9.35 -30.25 18.74
N ASP A 64 -8.85 -30.97 19.74
CA ASP A 64 -9.32 -30.93 21.12
C ASP A 64 -9.30 -29.50 21.66
N ILE A 65 -8.15 -28.82 21.56
CA ILE A 65 -7.98 -27.47 22.10
C ILE A 65 -8.83 -26.45 21.35
N THR A 66 -8.89 -26.55 20.02
CA THR A 66 -9.67 -25.60 19.22
C THR A 66 -11.16 -25.71 19.54
N LEU A 67 -11.70 -26.93 19.65
CA LEU A 67 -13.08 -27.13 20.07
C LEU A 67 -13.30 -26.68 21.51
N ALA A 68 -12.40 -27.05 22.43
CA ALA A 68 -12.51 -26.69 23.84
C ALA A 68 -12.53 -25.18 24.06
N LEU A 69 -11.66 -24.42 23.39
CA LEU A 69 -11.64 -22.96 23.45
C LEU A 69 -12.90 -22.33 22.85
N LYS A 70 -13.47 -22.91 21.77
CA LYS A 70 -14.75 -22.45 21.24
C LYS A 70 -15.88 -22.65 22.25
N LEU A 71 -15.88 -23.76 22.98
CA LEU A 71 -16.88 -24.05 24.00
C LEU A 71 -16.73 -23.18 25.25
N LEU A 72 -15.51 -22.92 25.73
CA LEU A 72 -15.25 -21.99 26.83
C LEU A 72 -15.75 -20.56 26.51
N ASN A 73 -15.71 -20.17 25.24
CA ASN A 73 -16.21 -18.89 24.76
C ASN A 73 -17.69 -18.88 24.40
N LEU A 74 -18.36 -20.04 24.42
CA LEU A 74 -19.79 -20.14 24.10
C LEU A 74 -20.61 -19.42 25.18
N ARG A 75 -21.58 -18.62 24.74
CA ARG A 75 -22.52 -17.91 25.61
C ARG A 75 -23.94 -18.20 25.16
N PHE A 76 -24.86 -18.28 26.10
CA PHE A 76 -26.26 -18.65 25.86
C PHE A 76 -27.17 -17.97 26.87
N PHE A 77 -28.46 -17.87 26.53
CA PHE A 77 -29.48 -17.40 27.46
C PHE A 77 -29.95 -18.54 28.36
N ARG A 78 -30.05 -18.25 29.65
CA ARG A 78 -30.72 -19.08 30.65
C ARG A 78 -31.39 -18.16 31.66
N ASN A 79 -32.69 -18.34 31.90
CA ASN A 79 -33.47 -17.50 32.84
C ASN A 79 -33.25 -15.98 32.64
N SER A 80 -33.30 -15.53 31.38
CA SER A 80 -33.06 -14.12 30.99
C SER A 80 -31.67 -13.54 31.33
N SER A 81 -30.71 -14.40 31.68
CA SER A 81 -29.31 -14.03 31.92
C SER A 81 -28.40 -14.67 30.85
N ILE A 82 -27.29 -13.99 30.55
CA ILE A 82 -26.26 -14.55 29.66
C ILE A 82 -25.27 -15.35 30.51
N GLU A 83 -25.22 -16.65 30.26
CA GLU A 83 -24.35 -17.58 30.99
C GLU A 83 -23.25 -18.17 30.08
N SER A 84 -22.28 -18.83 30.71
CA SER A 84 -21.27 -19.67 30.08
C SER A 84 -21.42 -21.10 30.55
N LEU A 85 -20.87 -22.06 29.81
CA LEU A 85 -20.92 -23.47 30.20
C LEU A 85 -20.25 -23.67 31.57
N CYS A 86 -20.90 -24.43 32.45
CA CYS A 86 -20.21 -25.03 33.59
C CYS A 86 -19.32 -26.19 33.11
N PHE A 87 -18.42 -26.67 33.95
CA PHE A 87 -17.47 -27.72 33.57
C PHE A 87 -18.17 -29.03 33.12
N GLU A 88 -19.27 -29.41 33.76
CA GLU A 88 -20.03 -30.61 33.39
C GLU A 88 -20.72 -30.48 32.04
N ASP A 89 -21.33 -29.33 31.78
CA ASP A 89 -21.98 -29.03 30.50
C ASP A 89 -20.97 -28.94 29.36
N PHE A 90 -19.79 -28.38 29.64
CA PHE A 90 -18.65 -28.38 28.73
C PHE A 90 -18.22 -29.79 28.33
N LYS A 91 -18.04 -30.70 29.29
CA LYS A 91 -17.64 -32.09 29.00
C LYS A 91 -18.65 -32.79 28.09
N LYS A 92 -19.95 -32.67 28.41
CA LYS A 92 -21.03 -33.25 27.59
C LYS A 92 -21.02 -32.70 26.16
N LEU A 93 -20.95 -31.38 26.01
CA LEU A 93 -20.98 -30.75 24.69
C LEU A 93 -19.69 -31.00 23.89
N PHE A 94 -18.55 -31.05 24.56
CA PHE A 94 -17.27 -31.41 23.94
C PHE A 94 -17.31 -32.80 23.32
N GLU A 95 -17.83 -33.80 24.05
CA GLU A 95 -17.97 -35.17 23.52
C GLU A 95 -18.93 -35.26 22.34
N ILE A 96 -20.02 -34.47 22.35
CA ILE A 96 -20.91 -34.35 21.18
C ILE A 96 -20.13 -33.81 19.97
N GLY A 97 -19.32 -32.77 20.15
CA GLY A 97 -18.50 -32.21 19.08
C GLY A 97 -17.43 -33.19 18.60
N ARG A 98 -16.69 -33.82 19.52
CA ARG A 98 -15.61 -34.76 19.25
C ARG A 98 -16.07 -35.95 18.41
N LYS A 99 -17.19 -36.58 18.78
CA LYS A 99 -17.81 -37.68 18.02
C LYS A 99 -18.23 -37.27 16.60
N ASN A 100 -18.56 -35.99 16.41
CA ASN A 100 -18.96 -35.42 15.13
C ASN A 100 -17.80 -34.72 14.40
N LYS A 101 -16.59 -35.29 14.46
CA LYS A 101 -15.38 -34.74 13.81
C LYS A 101 -15.09 -33.29 14.21
N TYR A 102 -15.25 -33.01 15.50
CA TYR A 102 -15.03 -31.69 16.13
C TYR A 102 -15.95 -30.58 15.61
N LYS A 103 -17.12 -30.94 15.06
CA LYS A 103 -18.18 -30.02 14.62
C LYS A 103 -19.43 -30.22 15.48
N ILE A 104 -20.12 -29.13 15.83
CA ILE A 104 -21.44 -29.19 16.46
C ILE A 104 -22.44 -28.51 15.53
N SER A 105 -23.35 -29.30 14.95
CA SER A 105 -24.39 -28.79 14.05
C SER A 105 -25.44 -27.98 14.79
N LYS A 106 -26.22 -27.18 14.05
CA LYS A 106 -27.37 -26.43 14.59
C LYS A 106 -28.35 -27.31 15.33
N THR A 107 -28.63 -28.50 14.80
CA THR A 107 -29.51 -29.47 15.43
C THR A 107 -28.94 -29.98 16.75
N ASN A 108 -27.65 -30.34 16.79
CA ASN A 108 -27.04 -30.90 18.00
C ASN A 108 -26.90 -29.84 19.09
N LEU A 109 -26.55 -28.59 18.73
CA LEU A 109 -26.43 -27.49 19.68
C LEU A 109 -27.79 -27.09 20.27
N LYS A 110 -28.84 -27.00 19.45
CA LYS A 110 -30.22 -26.75 19.92
C LYS A 110 -30.72 -27.86 20.85
N LYS A 111 -30.46 -29.13 20.51
CA LYS A 111 -30.82 -30.27 21.38
C LYS A 111 -30.11 -30.20 22.72
N PHE A 112 -28.82 -29.85 22.71
CA PHE A 112 -28.05 -29.68 23.94
C PHE A 112 -28.59 -28.53 24.80
N PHE A 113 -28.82 -27.35 24.22
CA PHE A 113 -29.34 -26.21 24.98
C PHE A 113 -30.74 -26.48 25.56
N LYS A 114 -31.62 -27.17 24.81
CA LYS A 114 -32.90 -27.65 25.34
C LYS A 114 -32.73 -28.55 26.56
N SER A 115 -31.68 -29.38 26.61
CA SER A 115 -31.42 -30.29 27.73
C SER A 115 -30.98 -29.60 29.02
N ILE A 116 -30.48 -28.35 28.93
CA ILE A 116 -30.05 -27.54 30.09
C ILE A 116 -30.96 -26.34 30.34
N SER A 117 -32.13 -26.30 29.69
CA SER A 117 -33.09 -25.18 29.73
C SER A 117 -32.48 -23.85 29.30
N ALA A 118 -31.68 -23.87 28.23
CA ALA A 118 -31.01 -22.72 27.65
C ALA A 118 -31.43 -22.47 26.19
N GLU A 119 -31.11 -21.28 25.69
CA GLU A 119 -31.35 -20.87 24.31
C GLU A 119 -30.12 -20.17 23.70
N VAL A 120 -29.98 -20.24 22.37
CA VAL A 120 -28.85 -19.62 21.66
C VAL A 120 -29.03 -18.09 21.68
N LEU A 121 -27.94 -17.34 21.92
CA LEU A 121 -27.97 -15.87 21.90
C LEU A 121 -28.37 -15.29 20.54
N SER A 122 -27.86 -15.87 19.46
CA SER A 122 -27.97 -15.32 18.11
C SER A 122 -27.79 -16.41 17.03
N GLU A 123 -28.31 -16.18 15.82
CA GLU A 123 -28.33 -17.21 14.78
C GLU A 123 -26.94 -17.58 14.22
N ASP A 124 -25.97 -16.68 14.34
CA ASP A 124 -24.55 -16.91 14.04
C ASP A 124 -23.84 -17.80 15.09
N GLN A 125 -24.35 -17.87 16.32
CA GLN A 125 -23.89 -18.80 17.37
C GLN A 125 -24.62 -20.15 17.34
N SER A 126 -25.43 -20.38 16.30
CA SER A 126 -26.26 -21.58 16.23
C SER A 126 -25.50 -22.85 15.85
N GLN A 127 -24.22 -22.78 15.49
CA GLN A 127 -23.39 -23.95 15.20
C GLN A 127 -21.92 -23.70 15.53
N ILE A 128 -21.15 -24.78 15.74
CA ILE A 128 -19.70 -24.73 15.96
C ILE A 128 -19.01 -25.46 14.81
N GLU A 129 -18.27 -24.71 13.99
CA GLU A 129 -17.52 -25.24 12.86
C GLU A 129 -16.32 -26.08 13.29
N ALA A 130 -15.94 -27.04 12.46
CA ALA A 130 -14.76 -27.88 12.68
C ALA A 130 -13.45 -27.06 12.67
N PRO A 131 -12.42 -27.47 13.44
CA PRO A 131 -11.07 -26.93 13.32
C PRO A 131 -10.47 -27.18 11.93
N ARG A 132 -9.47 -26.38 11.55
CA ARG A 132 -8.76 -26.57 10.27
C ARG A 132 -8.00 -27.88 10.28
N ALA A 133 -7.97 -28.55 9.12
CA ALA A 133 -7.33 -29.86 8.98
C ALA A 133 -5.90 -29.82 8.43
N SER A 134 -5.33 -28.63 8.20
CA SER A 134 -4.01 -28.49 7.58
C SER A 134 -3.28 -27.23 8.06
N GLY A 135 -1.96 -27.20 7.84
CA GLY A 135 -1.09 -26.10 8.24
C GLY A 135 -0.30 -26.42 9.51
N ARG A 136 0.04 -25.37 10.27
CA ARG A 136 0.72 -25.46 11.56
C ARG A 136 -0.16 -24.80 12.62
N ALA A 137 -0.22 -25.40 13.81
CA ALA A 137 -0.85 -24.76 14.95
C ALA A 137 -0.01 -23.55 15.38
N SER A 138 -0.58 -22.54 16.03
CA SER A 138 0.22 -21.43 16.60
C SER A 138 0.99 -21.83 17.87
N PHE A 139 0.86 -23.10 18.29
CA PHE A 139 1.40 -23.63 19.53
C PHE A 139 2.29 -24.85 19.26
N SER A 140 3.27 -25.08 20.14
CA SER A 140 4.08 -26.29 20.16
C SER A 140 3.27 -27.46 20.76
N ARG A 141 3.71 -28.69 20.52
CA ARG A 141 3.09 -29.88 21.13
C ARG A 141 3.07 -29.80 22.67
N PRO A 142 4.19 -29.46 23.36
CA PRO A 142 4.16 -29.32 24.82
C PRO A 142 3.19 -28.25 25.31
N ALA A 143 3.14 -27.08 24.67
CA ALA A 143 2.20 -26.03 25.04
C ALA A 143 0.74 -26.50 24.92
N MET A 144 0.43 -27.23 23.85
CA MET A 144 -0.90 -27.79 23.65
C MET A 144 -1.26 -28.86 24.67
N LYS A 145 -0.32 -29.75 25.05
CA LYS A 145 -0.57 -30.73 26.11
C LYS A 145 -0.93 -30.06 27.43
N ILE A 146 -0.12 -29.10 27.86
CA ILE A 146 -0.37 -28.34 29.09
C ILE A 146 -1.73 -27.63 29.03
N LEU A 147 -2.05 -26.99 27.90
CA LEU A 147 -3.32 -26.29 27.72
C LEU A 147 -4.53 -27.23 27.74
N ARG A 148 -4.42 -28.41 27.11
CA ARG A 148 -5.46 -29.44 27.19
C ARG A 148 -5.63 -29.90 28.63
N GLU A 149 -4.55 -30.22 29.34
CA GLU A 149 -4.60 -30.64 30.74
C GLU A 149 -5.26 -29.56 31.63
N LEU A 150 -4.89 -28.29 31.45
CA LEU A 150 -5.51 -27.17 32.18
C LEU A 150 -7.03 -27.13 31.94
N ILE A 151 -7.47 -27.11 30.68
CA ILE A 151 -8.89 -26.97 30.35
C ILE A 151 -9.70 -28.18 30.85
N PHE A 152 -9.17 -29.39 30.71
CA PHE A 152 -9.88 -30.61 31.12
C PHE A 152 -9.72 -30.98 32.60
N SER A 153 -8.91 -30.23 33.37
CA SER A 153 -8.80 -30.42 34.83
C SER A 153 -10.00 -29.87 35.60
N GLY A 154 -10.74 -28.91 35.03
CA GLY A 154 -11.80 -28.18 35.74
C GLY A 154 -11.30 -27.18 36.80
N LYS A 155 -9.97 -27.04 36.97
CA LYS A 155 -9.33 -26.20 37.98
C LYS A 155 -9.19 -24.75 37.52
N ALA A 156 -9.00 -23.83 38.47
CA ALA A 156 -8.57 -22.47 38.19
C ALA A 156 -7.10 -22.48 37.68
N PRO A 157 -6.69 -21.56 36.78
CA PRO A 157 -5.30 -21.52 36.29
C PRO A 157 -4.25 -21.33 37.38
N ALA A 158 -4.55 -20.57 38.44
CA ALA A 158 -3.64 -20.38 39.57
C ALA A 158 -3.40 -21.70 40.32
N GLU A 159 -4.46 -22.45 40.63
CA GLU A 159 -4.36 -23.77 41.27
C GLU A 159 -3.59 -24.77 40.39
N PHE A 160 -3.93 -24.84 39.11
CA PHE A 160 -3.25 -25.72 38.16
C PHE A 160 -1.78 -25.34 37.94
N TYR A 161 -1.45 -24.04 37.98
CA TYR A 161 -0.08 -23.56 37.86
C TYR A 161 0.79 -24.06 39.00
N GLU A 162 0.35 -23.92 40.26
CA GLU A 162 1.11 -24.37 41.42
C GLU A 162 1.34 -25.90 41.39
N GLU A 163 0.31 -26.68 41.06
CA GLU A 163 0.42 -28.13 40.92
C GLU A 163 1.41 -28.52 39.80
N LYS A 164 1.31 -27.88 38.63
CA LYS A 164 2.22 -28.17 37.52
C LYS A 164 3.65 -27.71 37.79
N LEU A 165 3.82 -26.59 38.47
CA LEU A 165 5.13 -26.06 38.84
C LEU A 165 5.85 -27.02 39.78
N ALA A 166 5.16 -27.57 40.78
CA ALA A 166 5.71 -28.57 41.69
C ALA A 166 6.18 -29.84 40.97
N GLY A 167 5.57 -30.18 39.84
CA GLY A 167 5.96 -31.32 39.00
C GLY A 167 7.13 -31.06 38.04
N ILE A 168 7.62 -29.82 37.90
CA ILE A 168 8.74 -29.47 37.00
C ILE A 168 10.02 -29.27 37.81
N SER A 169 10.87 -30.29 37.84
CA SER A 169 12.22 -30.22 38.43
C SER A 169 13.32 -29.89 37.41
N ASN A 170 13.01 -29.95 36.11
CA ASN A 170 13.99 -29.72 35.05
C ASN A 170 14.35 -28.23 34.92
N THR A 171 15.64 -27.94 34.92
CA THR A 171 16.20 -26.58 34.73
C THR A 171 16.88 -26.41 33.37
N ASP A 172 17.15 -27.49 32.64
CA ASP A 172 17.81 -27.44 31.32
C ASP A 172 16.77 -27.17 30.21
N PRO A 173 16.81 -26.01 29.55
CA PRO A 173 15.87 -25.66 28.49
C PRO A 173 15.97 -26.54 27.25
N ASN A 174 17.01 -27.35 27.09
CA ASN A 174 17.18 -28.24 25.94
C ASN A 174 16.62 -29.65 26.18
N LYS A 175 16.34 -30.04 27.42
CA LYS A 175 15.95 -31.42 27.80
C LYS A 175 14.49 -31.61 28.18
N GLY A 176 13.67 -30.56 28.15
CA GLY A 176 12.27 -30.69 28.52
C GLY A 176 11.59 -29.36 28.77
N LEU A 177 10.48 -29.40 29.51
CA LEU A 177 9.82 -28.22 30.05
C LEU A 177 10.63 -27.67 31.23
N ILE A 178 10.65 -26.35 31.37
CA ILE A 178 11.22 -25.64 32.51
C ILE A 178 10.14 -24.77 33.16
N ALA A 179 10.34 -24.33 34.40
CA ALA A 179 9.36 -23.52 35.13
C ALA A 179 8.85 -22.29 34.34
N GLY A 180 9.74 -21.60 33.62
CA GLY A 180 9.40 -20.42 32.81
C GLY A 180 8.45 -20.72 31.63
N ASP A 181 8.32 -21.98 31.21
CA ASP A 181 7.36 -22.34 30.15
C ASP A 181 5.90 -22.27 30.61
N LEU A 182 5.66 -22.24 31.93
CA LEU A 182 4.33 -22.07 32.51
C LEU A 182 3.93 -20.60 32.68
N ASP A 183 4.77 -19.64 32.26
CA ASP A 183 4.50 -18.21 32.37
C ASP A 183 3.15 -17.82 31.75
N PHE A 184 2.75 -18.50 30.67
CA PHE A 184 1.45 -18.24 30.05
C PHE A 184 0.27 -18.60 30.95
N ILE A 185 0.41 -19.56 31.87
CA ILE A 185 -0.64 -19.86 32.86
C ILE A 185 -0.64 -18.80 33.96
N LYS A 186 0.56 -18.39 34.41
CA LYS A 186 0.72 -17.30 35.37
C LYS A 186 0.08 -15.99 34.90
N LEU A 187 0.09 -15.74 33.59
CA LEU A 187 -0.60 -14.60 32.96
C LEU A 187 -2.12 -14.63 33.09
N MET A 188 -2.71 -15.81 33.25
CA MET A 188 -4.16 -15.93 33.42
C MET A 188 -4.60 -15.40 34.80
N GLY A 189 -3.69 -15.40 35.78
CA GLY A 189 -3.92 -14.94 37.14
C GLY A 189 -4.94 -15.81 37.89
N ASP A 190 -5.49 -15.25 38.97
CA ASP A 190 -6.50 -15.91 39.78
C ASP A 190 -7.90 -15.75 39.18
N CYS A 191 -8.21 -16.62 38.23
CA CYS A 191 -9.43 -16.56 37.46
C CYS A 191 -10.13 -17.93 37.56
N PRO A 192 -11.45 -18.02 37.82
CA PRO A 192 -12.10 -19.33 37.83
C PRO A 192 -12.05 -20.01 36.45
N TRP A 193 -12.22 -21.33 36.40
CA TRP A 193 -12.08 -22.17 35.19
C TRP A 193 -12.76 -21.62 33.92
N GLY A 194 -14.00 -21.12 34.02
CA GLY A 194 -14.73 -20.52 32.88
C GLY A 194 -14.11 -19.22 32.33
N GLY A 195 -13.05 -18.73 32.97
CA GLY A 195 -12.29 -17.55 32.57
C GLY A 195 -10.97 -17.84 31.88
N ILE A 196 -10.61 -19.11 31.65
CA ILE A 196 -9.41 -19.49 30.90
C ILE A 196 -9.39 -18.79 29.53
N PHE A 197 -8.25 -18.20 29.19
CA PHE A 197 -8.03 -17.53 27.91
C PHE A 197 -6.60 -17.78 27.42
N ILE A 198 -6.32 -17.49 26.15
CA ILE A 198 -4.97 -17.61 25.57
C ILE A 198 -4.26 -16.25 25.67
N PRO A 199 -3.26 -16.10 26.54
CA PRO A 199 -2.48 -14.87 26.60
C PRO A 199 -1.59 -14.71 25.37
N ASP A 200 -1.31 -13.46 25.01
CA ASP A 200 -0.26 -13.14 24.06
C ASP A 200 1.08 -13.05 24.80
N VAL A 201 1.75 -14.20 24.93
CA VAL A 201 3.04 -14.30 25.65
C VAL A 201 4.14 -13.54 24.93
N GLU A 202 4.06 -13.39 23.61
CA GLU A 202 5.00 -12.57 22.86
C GLU A 202 4.80 -11.09 23.19
N THR A 203 3.57 -10.60 23.24
CA THR A 203 3.27 -9.24 23.71
C THR A 203 3.63 -9.04 25.20
N TYR A 204 3.46 -10.05 26.04
CA TYR A 204 3.86 -10.00 27.45
C TYR A 204 5.39 -10.00 27.63
N ASN A 205 6.11 -10.90 26.96
CA ASN A 205 7.57 -10.94 26.96
C ASN A 205 8.14 -9.66 26.33
N TYR A 206 7.49 -9.13 25.30
CA TYR A 206 7.81 -7.83 24.71
C TYR A 206 7.60 -6.68 25.70
N ALA A 207 6.61 -6.77 26.59
CA ALA A 207 6.39 -5.80 27.67
C ALA A 207 7.35 -5.98 28.87
N ARG A 208 7.93 -7.17 29.04
CA ARG A 208 8.87 -7.54 30.12
C ARG A 208 10.34 -7.64 29.72
N GLN A 209 10.70 -7.41 28.46
CA GLN A 209 12.10 -7.19 28.08
C GLN A 209 12.59 -5.89 28.74
N ILE A 210 12.98 -6.01 30.00
CA ILE A 210 13.53 -4.96 30.86
C ILE A 210 14.97 -4.63 30.42
N ASP A 211 15.65 -5.52 29.70
CA ASP A 211 17.07 -5.36 29.32
C ASP A 211 17.33 -4.93 27.88
N ALA A 212 16.32 -4.94 26.99
CA ALA A 212 16.50 -4.50 25.60
C ALA A 212 15.99 -3.07 25.44
N SER A 213 16.82 -2.19 24.87
CA SER A 213 16.41 -0.81 24.61
C SER A 213 15.21 -0.76 23.66
N ALA A 214 14.38 0.30 23.75
CA ALA A 214 13.27 0.52 22.82
C ALA A 214 13.75 0.43 21.35
N ASP A 215 14.99 0.85 21.10
CA ASP A 215 15.64 0.83 19.80
C ASP A 215 15.88 -0.58 19.27
N GLU A 216 16.38 -1.50 20.08
CA GLU A 216 16.58 -2.90 19.68
C GLU A 216 15.26 -3.57 19.33
N ARG A 217 14.23 -3.30 20.14
CA ARG A 217 12.88 -3.82 19.94
C ARG A 217 12.24 -3.32 18.65
N ILE A 218 12.41 -2.03 18.34
CA ILE A 218 11.92 -1.43 17.08
C ILE A 218 12.71 -1.97 15.89
N ASN A 219 14.03 -2.05 15.99
CA ASN A 219 14.88 -2.56 14.92
C ASN A 219 14.58 -4.02 14.59
N LYS A 220 14.34 -4.87 15.60
CA LYS A 220 13.90 -6.25 15.40
C LYS A 220 12.56 -6.32 14.66
N LEU A 221 11.57 -5.55 15.12
CA LEU A 221 10.25 -5.48 14.51
C LEU A 221 10.30 -5.04 13.03
N ILE A 222 11.17 -4.09 12.71
CA ILE A 222 11.41 -3.68 11.32
C ILE A 222 12.12 -4.80 10.55
N GLY A 223 13.14 -5.43 11.14
CA GLY A 223 13.93 -6.49 10.53
C GLY A 223 13.14 -7.74 10.13
N GLU A 224 12.09 -8.08 10.89
CA GLU A 224 11.18 -9.21 10.63
C GLU A 224 10.30 -9.04 9.39
N GLN A 225 10.25 -7.85 8.79
CA GLN A 225 9.40 -7.61 7.63
C GLN A 225 10.03 -8.16 6.34
N ASN A 226 9.27 -9.02 5.63
CA ASN A 226 9.75 -9.67 4.40
C ASN A 226 9.97 -8.69 3.24
N ASP A 227 9.16 -7.63 3.14
CA ASP A 227 9.22 -6.68 2.03
C ASP A 227 10.33 -5.62 2.27
N PRO A 228 11.35 -5.52 1.39
CA PRO A 228 12.45 -4.56 1.54
C PRO A 228 12.01 -3.09 1.46
N ILE A 229 10.95 -2.79 0.71
CA ILE A 229 10.38 -1.43 0.62
C ILE A 229 9.72 -1.09 1.96
N VAL A 230 8.95 -2.02 2.53
CA VAL A 230 8.32 -1.82 3.84
C VAL A 230 9.38 -1.61 4.92
N ARG A 231 10.42 -2.46 4.95
CA ARG A 231 11.57 -2.28 5.87
C ARG A 231 12.18 -0.89 5.75
N HIS A 232 12.56 -0.50 4.53
CA HIS A 232 13.17 0.80 4.29
C HIS A 232 12.29 1.97 4.75
N ARG A 233 10.97 1.93 4.46
CA ARG A 233 10.04 3.00 4.87
C ARG A 233 9.86 3.09 6.38
N LEU A 234 9.79 1.95 7.08
CA LEU A 234 9.67 1.93 8.54
C LEU A 234 10.96 2.35 9.23
N SER A 235 12.12 1.92 8.72
CA SER A 235 13.42 2.42 9.17
C SER A 235 13.52 3.93 9.01
N PHE A 236 13.18 4.45 7.82
CA PHE A 236 13.19 5.88 7.57
C PHE A 236 12.24 6.65 8.50
N PHE A 237 11.02 6.14 8.70
CA PHE A 237 10.06 6.70 9.65
C PHE A 237 10.62 6.76 11.07
N TYR A 238 11.21 5.66 11.54
CA TYR A 238 11.80 5.57 12.86
C TYR A 238 13.00 6.52 13.04
N GLU A 239 13.89 6.63 12.04
CA GLU A 239 14.97 7.62 12.05
C GLU A 239 14.45 9.07 12.10
N ARG A 240 13.31 9.36 11.43
CA ARG A 240 12.66 10.67 11.55
C ARG A 240 12.06 10.91 12.93
N LEU A 241 11.46 9.90 13.57
CA LEU A 241 10.99 10.03 14.95
C LEU A 241 12.13 10.35 15.92
N LYS A 242 13.28 9.67 15.79
CA LYS A 242 14.47 9.96 16.59
C LYS A 242 14.94 11.41 16.40
N SER A 243 15.12 11.84 15.16
CA SER A 243 15.54 13.21 14.84
C SER A 243 14.57 14.27 15.40
N LEU A 244 13.26 14.08 15.21
CA LEU A 244 12.25 15.01 15.70
C LEU A 244 12.17 15.02 17.22
N SER A 245 12.33 13.87 17.87
CA SER A 245 12.34 13.77 19.33
C SER A 245 13.57 14.41 19.95
N GLN A 246 14.72 14.38 19.28
CA GLN A 246 15.92 15.08 19.74
C GLN A 246 15.74 16.59 19.68
N GLU A 247 15.05 17.10 18.65
CA GLU A 247 14.86 18.53 18.43
C GLU A 247 13.69 19.12 19.24
N PHE A 248 12.57 18.39 19.32
CA PHE A 248 11.29 18.90 19.87
C PHE A 248 10.76 18.11 21.08
N GLY A 249 11.43 17.04 21.48
CA GLY A 249 10.98 16.18 22.59
C GLY A 249 9.77 15.30 22.24
N THR A 250 9.05 14.87 23.27
CA THR A 250 7.89 13.97 23.14
C THR A 250 6.65 14.74 22.67
N PRO A 251 6.02 14.36 21.55
CA PRO A 251 4.84 15.07 21.04
C PRO A 251 3.56 14.73 21.83
N ASP A 252 2.61 15.67 21.87
CA ASP A 252 1.28 15.42 22.45
C ASP A 252 0.47 14.37 21.68
N LYS A 253 0.58 14.42 20.34
CA LYS A 253 -0.09 13.51 19.42
C LYS A 253 0.73 13.30 18.15
N ILE A 254 0.51 12.17 17.50
CA ILE A 254 1.10 11.81 16.21
C ILE A 254 -0.04 11.44 15.26
N VAL A 255 -0.10 12.08 14.10
CA VAL A 255 -1.12 11.81 13.08
C VAL A 255 -0.43 11.32 11.81
N LEU A 256 -0.82 10.14 11.35
CA LEU A 256 -0.19 9.46 10.22
C LEU A 256 -1.18 9.31 9.05
N GLU A 257 -0.71 9.58 7.84
CA GLU A 257 -1.37 9.21 6.59
C GLU A 257 -0.48 8.24 5.82
N PHE A 258 -1.07 7.21 5.21
CA PHE A 258 -0.35 6.25 4.39
C PHE A 258 -0.89 6.25 2.97
N VAL A 259 0.02 6.37 1.99
CA VAL A 259 -0.29 6.26 0.57
C VAL A 259 -0.33 4.78 0.20
N ARG A 260 -1.49 4.33 -0.29
CA ARG A 260 -1.74 2.91 -0.63
C ARG A 260 -0.78 2.38 -1.69
N GLU A 261 -0.55 3.19 -2.73
CA GLU A 261 0.27 2.80 -3.88
C GLU A 261 1.71 2.49 -3.49
N ASP A 262 2.26 3.10 -2.44
CA ASP A 262 3.68 2.93 -2.09
C ASP A 262 4.01 1.52 -1.63
N PHE A 263 3.02 0.78 -1.14
CA PHE A 263 3.17 -0.56 -0.56
C PHE A 263 2.58 -1.66 -1.44
N MET A 264 2.13 -1.32 -2.65
CA MET A 264 1.62 -2.27 -3.63
C MET A 264 2.75 -2.76 -4.54
N GLY A 265 2.72 -4.05 -4.90
CA GLY A 265 3.61 -4.59 -5.93
C GLY A 265 3.36 -3.95 -7.30
N GLU A 266 4.36 -3.97 -8.18
CA GLU A 266 4.29 -3.29 -9.50
C GLU A 266 3.08 -3.73 -10.35
N LYS A 267 2.74 -5.03 -10.31
CA LYS A 267 1.55 -5.57 -10.97
C LYS A 267 0.27 -4.95 -10.43
N ALA A 268 0.10 -4.90 -9.11
CA ALA A 268 -1.07 -4.32 -8.46
C ALA A 268 -1.19 -2.82 -8.72
N LYS A 269 -0.06 -2.08 -8.76
CA LYS A 269 -0.05 -0.66 -9.19
C LYS A 269 -0.51 -0.51 -10.65
N LYS A 270 -0.03 -1.36 -11.56
CA LYS A 270 -0.44 -1.36 -12.97
C LYS A 270 -1.95 -1.64 -13.13
N GLU A 271 -2.45 -2.65 -12.43
CA GLU A 271 -3.88 -3.00 -12.42
C GLU A 271 -4.74 -1.86 -11.86
N MET A 272 -4.32 -1.25 -10.74
CA MET A 272 -5.00 -0.08 -10.17
C MET A 272 -5.01 1.10 -11.15
N ASN A 273 -3.88 1.42 -11.77
CA ASN A 273 -3.79 2.49 -12.77
C ASN A 273 -4.64 2.21 -14.00
N LYS A 274 -4.69 0.95 -14.47
CA LYS A 274 -5.56 0.52 -15.56
C LYS A 274 -7.03 0.72 -15.19
N ALA A 275 -7.46 0.26 -14.01
CA ALA A 275 -8.82 0.44 -13.51
C ALA A 275 -9.20 1.92 -13.34
N ILE A 276 -8.25 2.77 -12.89
CA ILE A 276 -8.46 4.22 -12.81
C ILE A 276 -8.68 4.82 -14.20
N LYS A 277 -7.88 4.43 -15.20
CA LYS A 277 -8.02 4.90 -16.58
C LYS A 277 -9.33 4.44 -17.22
N GLU A 278 -9.70 3.17 -17.05
CA GLU A 278 -10.96 2.61 -17.55
C GLU A 278 -12.15 3.36 -16.94
N ARG A 279 -12.15 3.54 -15.61
CA ARG A 279 -13.19 4.30 -14.92
C ARG A 279 -13.26 5.76 -15.35
N PHE A 280 -12.13 6.37 -15.69
CA PHE A 280 -12.10 7.72 -16.24
C PHE A 280 -12.71 7.78 -17.63
N ALA A 281 -12.40 6.80 -18.50
CA ALA A 281 -13.01 6.69 -19.83
C ALA A 281 -14.53 6.46 -19.74
N GLU A 282 -14.99 5.59 -18.84
CA GLU A 282 -16.42 5.38 -18.55
C GLU A 282 -17.12 6.67 -18.10
N LYS A 283 -16.47 7.44 -17.22
CA LYS A 283 -16.99 8.75 -16.79
C LYS A 283 -17.06 9.76 -17.94
N LEU A 284 -16.11 9.73 -18.87
CA LEU A 284 -16.11 10.60 -20.04
C LEU A 284 -17.28 10.26 -20.97
N ASP A 285 -17.55 8.98 -21.19
CA ASP A 285 -18.70 8.51 -21.97
C ASP A 285 -20.04 8.91 -21.31
N LEU A 286 -20.15 8.73 -19.99
CA LEU A 286 -21.30 9.20 -19.21
C LEU A 286 -21.50 10.71 -19.29
N ALA A 287 -20.42 11.49 -19.32
CA ALA A 287 -20.50 12.95 -19.46
C ALA A 287 -21.07 13.34 -20.83
N LYS A 288 -20.61 12.69 -21.91
CA LYS A 288 -21.18 12.90 -23.26
C LYS A 288 -22.68 12.60 -23.31
N LYS A 289 -23.10 11.47 -22.74
CA LYS A 289 -24.52 11.09 -22.65
C LYS A 289 -25.35 12.09 -21.82
N LEU A 290 -24.75 12.66 -20.78
CA LEU A 290 -25.40 13.68 -19.96
C LEU A 290 -25.58 14.99 -20.74
N ASP A 291 -24.56 15.40 -21.51
CA ASP A 291 -24.62 16.57 -22.38
C ASP A 291 -25.68 16.40 -23.48
N GLU A 292 -25.75 15.21 -24.11
CA GLU A 292 -26.81 14.85 -25.07
C GLU A 292 -28.22 14.91 -24.45
N SER A 293 -28.33 14.64 -23.15
CA SER A 293 -29.60 14.71 -22.41
C SER A 293 -29.98 16.14 -21.97
N GLY A 294 -29.12 17.13 -22.21
CA GLY A 294 -29.37 18.54 -21.87
C GLY A 294 -29.24 18.90 -20.38
N TYR A 295 -28.78 17.99 -19.52
CA TYR A 295 -28.68 18.23 -18.07
C TYR A 295 -27.29 18.69 -17.65
N LYS A 296 -27.21 19.69 -16.75
CA LYS A 296 -25.94 20.20 -16.18
C LYS A 296 -25.97 20.17 -14.65
N GLY A 297 -24.83 19.87 -14.01
CA GLY A 297 -24.67 20.00 -12.55
C GLY A 297 -23.80 18.93 -11.88
N ASN A 298 -23.20 19.29 -10.73
CA ASN A 298 -22.16 18.51 -10.02
C ASN A 298 -22.57 17.08 -9.61
N LYS A 299 -23.87 16.81 -9.43
CA LYS A 299 -24.39 15.48 -9.05
C LYS A 299 -25.07 14.73 -10.19
N MET A 300 -25.33 15.37 -11.34
CA MET A 300 -26.12 14.76 -12.42
C MET A 300 -25.38 13.59 -13.08
N LEU A 301 -24.06 13.73 -13.24
CA LEU A 301 -23.20 12.63 -13.73
C LEU A 301 -23.28 11.40 -12.81
N LEU A 302 -23.30 11.62 -11.48
CA LEU A 302 -23.43 10.55 -10.50
C LEU A 302 -24.82 9.91 -10.53
N LYS A 303 -25.88 10.71 -10.68
CA LYS A 303 -27.24 10.18 -10.83
C LYS A 303 -27.35 9.33 -12.09
N LEU A 304 -26.82 9.79 -13.22
CA LEU A 304 -26.83 9.04 -14.47
C LEU A 304 -26.02 7.73 -14.36
N GLU A 305 -24.86 7.77 -13.71
CA GLU A 305 -24.06 6.57 -13.41
C GLU A 305 -24.85 5.55 -12.58
N LEU A 306 -25.57 6.00 -11.54
CA LEU A 306 -26.40 5.13 -10.72
C LEU A 306 -27.62 4.59 -11.49
N LEU A 307 -28.25 5.42 -12.33
CA LEU A 307 -29.39 5.04 -13.17
C LEU A 307 -29.01 3.89 -14.10
N GLN A 308 -27.87 4.01 -14.81
CA GLN A 308 -27.37 2.95 -15.69
C GLN A 308 -27.02 1.69 -14.89
N LYS A 309 -26.35 1.82 -13.75
CA LYS A 309 -25.98 0.67 -12.89
C LYS A 309 -27.18 -0.08 -12.32
N GLN A 310 -28.29 0.62 -12.10
CA GLN A 310 -29.55 0.01 -11.66
C GLN A 310 -30.42 -0.47 -12.83
N GLY A 311 -29.99 -0.22 -14.07
CA GLY A 311 -30.73 -0.62 -15.27
C GLY A 311 -32.02 0.16 -15.49
N GLY A 312 -32.05 1.45 -15.13
CA GLY A 312 -33.21 2.31 -15.33
C GLY A 312 -34.37 2.03 -14.37
N GLN A 313 -34.12 1.41 -13.21
CA GLN A 313 -35.14 1.08 -12.22
C GLN A 313 -34.68 1.44 -10.81
N CYS A 314 -35.64 1.71 -9.92
CA CYS A 314 -35.38 1.87 -8.49
C CYS A 314 -34.97 0.51 -7.92
N ILE A 315 -33.80 0.42 -7.30
CA ILE A 315 -33.28 -0.86 -6.81
C ILE A 315 -34.17 -1.47 -5.71
N TYR A 316 -34.89 -0.64 -4.96
CA TYR A 316 -35.76 -1.07 -3.88
C TYR A 316 -37.12 -1.58 -4.36
N THR A 317 -37.75 -0.89 -5.31
CA THR A 317 -39.14 -1.16 -5.70
C THR A 317 -39.28 -1.80 -7.07
N GLY A 318 -38.27 -1.66 -7.94
CA GLY A 318 -38.36 -2.08 -9.33
C GLY A 318 -39.06 -1.12 -10.27
N LEU A 319 -39.64 -0.04 -9.74
CA LEU A 319 -40.31 0.96 -10.55
C LEU A 319 -39.31 1.63 -11.51
N PRO A 320 -39.72 1.92 -12.75
CA PRO A 320 -38.85 2.55 -13.73
C PRO A 320 -38.42 3.95 -13.26
N LEU A 321 -37.15 4.27 -13.48
CA LEU A 321 -36.57 5.59 -13.30
C LEU A 321 -36.22 6.13 -14.68
N GLN A 322 -36.79 7.28 -15.05
CA GLN A 322 -36.59 7.87 -16.37
C GLN A 322 -35.42 8.85 -16.36
N THR A 323 -34.64 8.87 -17.44
CA THR A 323 -33.57 9.86 -17.62
C THR A 323 -34.14 11.29 -17.67
N SER A 324 -35.37 11.47 -18.14
CA SER A 324 -36.06 12.77 -18.13
C SER A 324 -36.36 13.30 -16.73
N ASP A 325 -36.38 12.43 -15.71
CA ASP A 325 -36.70 12.80 -14.33
C ASP A 325 -35.46 12.88 -13.43
N LEU A 326 -34.26 12.76 -14.04
CA LEU A 326 -32.97 12.75 -13.35
C LEU A 326 -32.77 13.91 -12.35
N PRO A 327 -33.24 15.15 -12.63
CA PRO A 327 -33.17 16.24 -11.65
C PRO A 327 -33.91 15.94 -10.34
N ASN A 328 -35.05 15.25 -10.41
CA ASN A 328 -35.94 14.98 -9.28
C ASN A 328 -35.60 13.69 -8.53
N LEU A 329 -34.74 12.83 -9.09
CA LEU A 329 -34.28 11.62 -8.42
C LEU A 329 -33.29 11.91 -7.29
N GLU A 330 -33.33 11.15 -6.21
CA GLU A 330 -32.47 11.32 -5.04
C GLU A 330 -31.36 10.27 -4.97
N ILE A 331 -30.18 10.72 -4.55
CA ILE A 331 -29.07 9.82 -4.18
C ILE A 331 -29.24 9.48 -2.71
N GLU A 332 -29.51 8.20 -2.45
CA GLU A 332 -29.82 7.66 -1.15
C GLU A 332 -28.64 6.84 -0.59
N HIS A 333 -28.46 6.83 0.73
CA HIS A 333 -27.41 6.05 1.41
C HIS A 333 -27.95 4.71 1.90
N ILE A 334 -27.58 3.63 1.21
CA ILE A 334 -28.02 2.26 1.48
C ILE A 334 -27.94 1.92 2.97
N VAL A 335 -26.76 2.11 3.56
CA VAL A 335 -26.59 2.21 5.02
C VAL A 335 -26.66 3.69 5.40
N PRO A 336 -27.60 4.09 6.27
CA PRO A 336 -27.76 5.49 6.68
C PRO A 336 -26.48 6.09 7.29
N ARG A 337 -26.29 7.39 7.06
CA ARG A 337 -25.10 8.12 7.58
C ARG A 337 -25.04 8.14 9.11
N SER A 338 -26.20 8.29 9.75
CA SER A 338 -26.44 8.16 11.19
C SER A 338 -25.93 6.85 11.77
N ARG A 339 -26.01 5.77 10.99
CA ARG A 339 -25.64 4.40 11.41
C ARG A 339 -24.31 3.92 10.85
N GLY A 340 -23.38 4.84 10.64
CA GLY A 340 -22.02 4.49 10.23
C GLY A 340 -21.81 4.43 8.71
N GLY A 341 -22.86 4.53 7.89
CA GLY A 341 -22.78 4.56 6.43
C GLY A 341 -21.77 5.60 5.90
N PRO A 342 -20.88 5.23 4.95
CA PRO A 342 -19.89 6.14 4.41
C PRO A 342 -20.48 6.94 3.25
N ASP A 343 -19.97 8.16 3.07
CA ASP A 343 -20.25 8.98 1.88
C ASP A 343 -19.39 8.49 0.71
N ALA A 344 -19.76 7.34 0.16
CA ALA A 344 -19.01 6.65 -0.88
C ALA A 344 -19.94 6.02 -1.91
N GLN A 345 -19.54 6.01 -3.18
CA GLN A 345 -20.37 5.51 -4.29
C GLN A 345 -20.92 4.08 -4.07
N TYR A 346 -20.19 3.20 -3.38
CA TYR A 346 -20.67 1.84 -3.11
C TYR A 346 -21.81 1.78 -2.08
N ASN A 347 -22.04 2.87 -1.34
CA ASN A 347 -23.14 3.04 -0.41
C ASN A 347 -24.29 3.87 -1.02
N TYR A 348 -24.21 4.25 -2.29
CA TYR A 348 -25.27 5.03 -2.94
C TYR A 348 -26.21 4.14 -3.75
N ALA A 349 -27.51 4.47 -3.67
CA ALA A 349 -28.56 4.05 -4.57
C ALA A 349 -29.26 5.30 -5.15
N LEU A 350 -29.88 5.16 -6.32
CA LEU A 350 -30.73 6.19 -6.92
C LEU A 350 -32.19 5.79 -6.74
N THR A 351 -33.00 6.71 -6.23
CA THR A 351 -34.40 6.45 -5.93
C THR A 351 -35.25 7.71 -6.13
N THR A 352 -36.56 7.61 -5.95
CA THR A 352 -37.45 8.78 -5.87
C THR A 352 -37.51 9.29 -4.42
N GLU A 353 -37.81 10.57 -4.23
CA GLU A 353 -37.91 11.17 -2.90
C GLU A 353 -38.89 10.41 -1.98
N SER A 354 -40.03 9.97 -2.51
CA SER A 354 -41.02 9.20 -1.77
C SER A 354 -40.45 7.89 -1.21
N ILE A 355 -39.68 7.16 -2.02
CA ILE A 355 -39.07 5.88 -1.61
C ILE A 355 -37.93 6.11 -0.61
N ASN A 356 -37.12 7.16 -0.81
CA ASN A 356 -36.09 7.54 0.17
C ASN A 356 -36.72 7.84 1.54
N LYS A 357 -37.78 8.66 1.55
CA LYS A 357 -38.55 8.97 2.77
C LYS A 357 -39.13 7.74 3.44
N GLN A 358 -39.66 6.78 2.66
CA GLN A 358 -40.20 5.53 3.20
C GLN A 358 -39.12 4.65 3.83
N LYS A 359 -37.94 4.52 3.21
CA LYS A 359 -36.83 3.75 3.79
C LYS A 359 -36.38 4.34 5.13
N ALA A 360 -36.26 5.68 5.20
CA ALA A 360 -35.85 6.42 6.39
C ALA A 360 -34.50 5.92 6.95
N ASP A 361 -34.30 5.97 8.27
CA ASP A 361 -33.05 5.59 8.96
C ASP A 361 -32.88 4.07 9.13
N ARG A 362 -33.18 3.29 8.09
CA ARG A 362 -33.10 1.82 8.07
C ARG A 362 -32.25 1.31 6.93
N THR A 363 -31.64 0.15 7.09
CA THR A 363 -31.04 -0.62 5.99
C THR A 363 -32.12 -1.28 5.11
N PRO A 364 -31.80 -1.71 3.88
CA PRO A 364 -32.78 -2.38 3.03
C PRO A 364 -33.31 -3.68 3.67
N PHE A 365 -32.46 -4.40 4.40
CA PHE A 365 -32.86 -5.59 5.15
C PHE A 365 -33.92 -5.23 6.20
N GLU A 366 -33.65 -4.26 7.07
CA GLU A 366 -34.61 -3.85 8.11
C GLU A 366 -35.93 -3.33 7.53
N TRP A 367 -35.88 -2.68 6.37
CA TRP A 367 -37.07 -2.12 5.75
C TRP A 367 -37.93 -3.16 5.01
N LEU A 368 -37.30 -4.08 4.27
CA LEU A 368 -38.00 -4.98 3.34
C LEU A 368 -38.13 -6.43 3.84
N SER A 369 -37.31 -6.88 4.80
CA SER A 369 -37.27 -8.30 5.21
C SER A 369 -38.48 -8.78 5.99
N ALA A 370 -39.29 -7.87 6.53
CA ALA A 370 -40.52 -8.20 7.26
C ALA A 370 -41.54 -8.96 6.38
N ASP A 371 -41.52 -8.72 5.06
CA ASP A 371 -42.31 -9.45 4.09
C ASP A 371 -41.38 -10.36 3.24
N LYS A 372 -41.46 -11.67 3.48
CA LYS A 372 -40.57 -12.66 2.85
C LYS A 372 -40.69 -12.67 1.33
N ALA A 373 -41.88 -12.47 0.78
CA ALA A 373 -42.09 -12.47 -0.67
C ALA A 373 -41.43 -11.23 -1.30
N LYS A 374 -41.70 -10.05 -0.73
CA LYS A 374 -41.06 -8.80 -1.18
C LYS A 374 -39.54 -8.83 -1.04
N TRP A 375 -39.03 -9.40 0.06
CA TRP A 375 -37.59 -9.56 0.26
C TRP A 375 -36.95 -10.47 -0.79
N GLN A 376 -37.60 -11.58 -1.16
CA GLN A 376 -37.11 -12.49 -2.20
C GLN A 376 -37.07 -11.82 -3.58
N GLU A 377 -38.13 -11.10 -3.95
CA GLU A 377 -38.19 -10.34 -5.21
C GLU A 377 -37.12 -9.25 -5.27
N TYR A 378 -36.97 -8.48 -4.18
CA TYR A 378 -35.91 -7.48 -4.04
C TYR A 378 -34.52 -8.13 -4.16
N CYS A 379 -34.27 -9.23 -3.47
CA CYS A 379 -33.00 -9.96 -3.55
C CYS A 379 -32.70 -10.44 -4.97
N ALA A 380 -33.70 -10.95 -5.69
CA ALA A 380 -33.54 -11.38 -7.07
C ALA A 380 -33.17 -10.21 -7.99
N ARG A 381 -33.81 -9.05 -7.79
CA ARG A 381 -33.50 -7.80 -8.53
C ARG A 381 -32.08 -7.31 -8.28
N VAL A 382 -31.62 -7.31 -7.04
CA VAL A 382 -30.24 -6.93 -6.72
C VAL A 382 -29.23 -7.91 -7.33
N ARG A 383 -29.52 -9.21 -7.28
CA ARG A 383 -28.64 -10.25 -7.84
C ARG A 383 -28.56 -10.20 -9.36
N SER A 384 -29.66 -9.89 -10.06
CA SER A 384 -29.66 -9.79 -11.53
C SER A 384 -28.79 -8.64 -12.05
N ARG A 385 -28.52 -7.62 -11.21
CA ARG A 385 -27.65 -6.47 -11.49
C ARG A 385 -26.32 -6.50 -10.76
N ALA A 386 -25.91 -7.66 -10.24
CA ALA A 386 -24.74 -7.75 -9.36
C ALA A 386 -23.43 -7.33 -10.04
N LYS A 387 -23.33 -7.55 -11.36
CA LYS A 387 -22.16 -7.18 -12.17
C LYS A 387 -22.01 -5.65 -12.26
N GLU A 388 -23.09 -4.94 -12.54
CA GLU A 388 -23.12 -3.49 -12.73
C GLU A 388 -23.08 -2.72 -11.40
N LEU A 389 -23.77 -3.23 -10.38
CA LEU A 389 -23.80 -2.63 -9.04
C LEU A 389 -22.45 -2.79 -8.31
N GLY A 390 -21.74 -3.87 -8.58
CA GLY A 390 -20.48 -4.22 -7.97
C GLY A 390 -20.63 -4.84 -6.58
N LYS A 391 -19.69 -5.74 -6.24
CA LYS A 391 -19.74 -6.61 -5.06
C LYS A 391 -20.07 -5.89 -3.75
N LYS A 392 -19.36 -4.80 -3.43
CA LYS A 392 -19.54 -4.07 -2.16
C LYS A 392 -20.97 -3.53 -2.01
N ARG A 393 -21.53 -2.96 -3.07
CA ARG A 393 -22.89 -2.41 -3.04
C ARG A 393 -23.90 -3.53 -2.86
N CYS A 394 -23.76 -4.65 -3.58
CA CYS A 394 -24.63 -5.82 -3.42
C CYS A 394 -24.57 -6.38 -2.00
N GLU A 395 -23.39 -6.42 -1.38
CA GLU A 395 -23.23 -6.87 0.00
C GLU A 395 -23.99 -5.93 0.97
N LEU A 396 -23.91 -4.61 0.80
CA LEU A 396 -24.69 -3.66 1.60
C LEU A 396 -26.21 -3.75 1.35
N LEU A 397 -26.62 -4.07 0.13
CA LEU A 397 -28.03 -4.20 -0.26
C LEU A 397 -28.69 -5.49 0.28
N LEU A 398 -27.92 -6.57 0.47
CA LEU A 398 -28.44 -7.92 0.73
C LEU A 398 -28.17 -8.49 2.12
N LYS A 399 -27.17 -7.95 2.84
CA LYS A 399 -26.75 -8.50 4.13
C LYS A 399 -27.48 -7.82 5.28
N GLU A 400 -27.89 -8.62 6.25
CA GLU A 400 -28.47 -8.17 7.51
C GLU A 400 -27.52 -7.28 8.31
N ASN A 401 -26.22 -7.63 8.32
CA ASN A 401 -25.18 -6.86 9.01
C ASN A 401 -24.45 -5.85 8.10
N ALA A 402 -25.19 -5.15 7.24
CA ALA A 402 -24.63 -4.17 6.31
C ALA A 402 -23.75 -3.09 7.00
N GLU A 403 -24.10 -2.73 8.23
CA GLU A 403 -23.40 -1.73 9.04
C GLU A 403 -21.98 -2.18 9.43
N GLU A 404 -21.81 -3.44 9.81
CA GLU A 404 -20.49 -4.02 10.11
C GLU A 404 -19.61 -4.13 8.86
N LEU A 405 -20.24 -4.38 7.70
CA LEU A 405 -19.53 -4.49 6.42
C LEU A 405 -18.96 -3.14 5.98
N VAL A 406 -19.63 -2.04 6.28
CA VAL A 406 -19.13 -0.68 6.05
C VAL A 406 -17.80 -0.46 6.77
N GLU A 407 -17.68 -0.87 8.04
CA GLU A 407 -16.44 -0.75 8.80
C GLU A 407 -15.31 -1.58 8.17
N LYS A 408 -15.62 -2.77 7.66
CA LYS A 408 -14.66 -3.63 6.96
C LYS A 408 -14.21 -3.06 5.61
N TYR A 409 -15.09 -2.39 4.86
CA TYR A 409 -14.75 -1.83 3.54
C TYR A 409 -13.95 -0.53 3.59
N THR A 410 -14.01 0.19 4.70
CA THR A 410 -13.27 1.44 4.91
C THR A 410 -11.81 1.18 5.31
N ALA A 411 -11.53 0.06 5.99
CA ALA A 411 -10.18 -0.40 6.29
C ALA A 411 -9.60 -1.23 5.14
N LEU A 412 -8.77 -0.66 4.25
CA LEU A 412 -8.03 -1.49 3.30
C LEU A 412 -6.96 -2.31 4.02
N ALA A 413 -7.07 -3.63 3.92
CA ALA A 413 -6.28 -4.61 4.65
C ALA A 413 -4.75 -4.40 4.59
N GLU A 414 -4.19 -4.00 3.45
CA GLU A 414 -2.72 -3.86 3.28
C GLU A 414 -2.19 -2.56 3.90
N THR A 415 -2.80 -1.41 3.61
CA THR A 415 -2.49 -0.14 4.30
C THR A 415 -2.78 -0.21 5.79
N ALA A 416 -3.80 -0.98 6.21
CA ALA A 416 -4.17 -1.12 7.62
C ALA A 416 -3.09 -1.85 8.44
N TRP A 417 -2.39 -2.82 7.85
CA TRP A 417 -1.32 -3.54 8.55
C TRP A 417 -0.06 -2.67 8.74
N ILE A 418 0.43 -2.00 7.70
CA ILE A 418 1.60 -1.11 7.80
C ILE A 418 1.31 0.07 8.72
N SER A 419 0.11 0.61 8.62
CA SER A 419 -0.38 1.67 9.50
C SER A 419 -0.38 1.24 10.97
N LYS A 420 -0.79 0.00 11.28
CA LYS A 420 -0.68 -0.56 12.63
C LYS A 420 0.77 -0.71 13.07
N LEU A 421 1.66 -1.13 12.17
CA LEU A 421 3.08 -1.34 12.47
C LEU A 421 3.78 -0.01 12.80
N ALA A 422 3.57 1.02 12.00
CA ALA A 422 4.07 2.36 12.26
C ALA A 422 3.49 2.98 13.55
N GLN A 423 2.20 2.78 13.83
CA GLN A 423 1.63 3.16 15.12
C GLN A 423 2.33 2.44 16.28
N ARG A 424 2.62 1.15 16.13
CA ARG A 424 3.31 0.36 17.14
C ARG A 424 4.71 0.92 17.39
N ILE A 425 5.47 1.21 16.33
CA ILE A 425 6.79 1.85 16.42
C ILE A 425 6.73 3.18 17.16
N ALA A 426 5.79 4.06 16.78
CA ALA A 426 5.63 5.36 17.44
C ALA A 426 5.25 5.22 18.92
N CYS A 427 4.33 4.31 19.24
CA CYS A 427 3.96 4.00 20.62
C CYS A 427 5.14 3.45 21.43
N MET A 428 5.94 2.54 20.86
CA MET A 428 7.12 1.97 21.52
C MET A 428 8.16 3.04 21.81
N PHE A 429 8.44 3.89 20.82
CA PHE A 429 9.49 4.89 20.90
C PHE A 429 9.18 5.96 21.96
N PHE A 430 7.94 6.44 22.02
CA PHE A 430 7.53 7.48 22.99
C PHE A 430 6.87 6.92 24.27
N GLY A 431 6.78 5.60 24.43
CA GLY A 431 6.08 4.97 25.56
C GLY A 431 4.56 5.20 25.60
N PHE A 432 3.93 5.46 24.45
CA PHE A 432 2.47 5.68 24.40
C PHE A 432 1.68 4.37 24.45
N GLN A 433 0.48 4.42 25.06
CA GLN A 433 -0.42 3.27 25.08
C GLN A 433 -0.93 2.94 23.66
N PHE A 434 -0.81 1.67 23.28
CA PHE A 434 -1.40 1.16 22.04
C PHE A 434 -2.88 0.80 22.26
N GLY A 435 -3.78 1.35 21.45
CA GLY A 435 -5.18 0.88 21.39
C GLY A 435 -6.18 1.42 22.41
N GLY A 436 -5.83 2.43 23.23
CA GLY A 436 -6.74 3.32 23.98
C GLY A 436 -7.98 2.68 24.62
N ASN A 437 -7.80 1.90 25.70
CA ASN A 437 -8.90 1.42 26.56
C ASN A 437 -8.80 1.89 28.04
N SER A 438 -7.74 2.62 28.40
CA SER A 438 -7.58 3.19 29.76
C SER A 438 -6.84 4.53 29.81
N GLY A 439 -6.43 5.08 28.67
CA GLY A 439 -5.72 6.35 28.54
C GLY A 439 -6.04 7.05 27.21
N THR A 440 -5.66 8.33 27.10
CA THR A 440 -5.84 9.13 25.88
C THR A 440 -4.98 8.57 24.75
N LYS A 441 -5.62 8.07 23.69
CA LYS A 441 -4.95 7.69 22.44
C LYS A 441 -4.16 8.89 21.92
N ARG A 442 -2.87 8.69 21.61
CA ARG A 442 -1.99 9.77 21.09
C ARG A 442 -1.55 9.56 19.64
N VAL A 443 -1.57 8.33 19.14
CA VAL A 443 -1.22 8.03 17.74
C VAL A 443 -2.47 7.74 16.93
N PHE A 444 -2.65 8.47 15.83
CA PHE A 444 -3.83 8.46 14.98
C PHE A 444 -3.46 8.19 13.54
N THR A 445 -4.42 7.64 12.81
CA THR A 445 -4.26 7.37 11.38
C THR A 445 -5.47 7.92 10.66
N VAL A 446 -5.23 8.72 9.63
CA VAL A 446 -6.28 9.36 8.86
C VAL A 446 -6.26 8.92 7.41
N SER A 447 -7.40 9.07 6.74
CA SER A 447 -7.52 8.77 5.32
C SER A 447 -7.04 9.96 4.48
N GLY A 448 -6.52 9.70 3.28
CA GLY A 448 -6.20 10.80 2.35
C GLY A 448 -7.40 11.61 1.86
N ASN A 449 -8.62 11.14 2.09
CA ASN A 449 -9.81 11.98 1.87
C ASN A 449 -9.86 13.14 2.87
N THR A 450 -9.38 12.94 4.10
CA THR A 450 -9.35 13.97 5.13
C THR A 450 -8.41 15.11 4.71
N THR A 451 -7.18 14.81 4.30
CA THR A 451 -6.21 15.80 3.82
C THR A 451 -6.67 16.47 2.53
N SER A 452 -7.32 15.72 1.63
CA SER A 452 -7.93 16.30 0.43
C SER A 452 -9.03 17.32 0.75
N ARG A 453 -9.89 17.03 1.73
CA ARG A 453 -10.95 17.94 2.16
C ARG A 453 -10.39 19.21 2.80
N ILE A 454 -9.40 19.10 3.69
CA ILE A 454 -8.75 20.26 4.31
C ILE A 454 -8.19 21.20 3.23
N ARG A 455 -7.42 20.65 2.28
CA ARG A 455 -6.84 21.47 1.20
C ARG A 455 -7.88 22.12 0.30
N GLY A 456 -8.96 21.41 -0.02
CA GLY A 456 -10.06 21.97 -0.80
C GLY A 456 -10.80 23.08 -0.06
N THR A 457 -11.09 22.89 1.23
CA THR A 457 -11.79 23.88 2.06
C THR A 457 -11.02 25.20 2.20
N PHE A 458 -9.69 25.14 2.32
CA PHE A 458 -8.85 26.32 2.55
C PHE A 458 -8.04 26.77 1.33
N GLY A 459 -8.38 26.29 0.12
CA GLY A 459 -7.73 26.71 -1.13
C GLY A 459 -6.25 26.34 -1.27
N LEU A 460 -5.75 25.40 -0.47
CA LEU A 460 -4.31 25.13 -0.31
C LEU A 460 -3.68 24.43 -1.52
N ASN A 461 -4.45 23.88 -2.46
CA ASN A 461 -3.86 23.28 -3.67
C ASN A 461 -3.23 24.35 -4.57
N ARG A 462 -3.77 25.57 -4.56
CA ARG A 462 -3.32 26.69 -5.40
C ARG A 462 -1.87 27.10 -5.11
N ILE A 463 -1.43 27.03 -3.84
CA ILE A 463 -0.06 27.41 -3.44
C ILE A 463 1.01 26.44 -3.95
N LEU A 464 0.63 25.28 -4.50
CA LEU A 464 1.56 24.32 -5.11
C LEU A 464 1.83 24.61 -6.60
N HIS A 465 1.09 25.55 -7.19
CA HIS A 465 1.24 25.96 -8.58
C HIS A 465 1.95 27.31 -8.64
N SER A 466 2.79 27.47 -9.66
CA SER A 466 3.26 28.79 -10.11
C SER A 466 2.24 29.28 -11.12
N ASP A 467 1.58 30.40 -10.84
CA ASP A 467 0.57 30.99 -11.73
C ASP A 467 1.05 32.36 -12.22
N ASP A 468 1.66 32.36 -13.40
CA ASP A 468 2.08 33.57 -14.13
C ASP A 468 1.11 33.87 -15.28
N SER A 469 -0.13 33.35 -15.22
CA SER A 469 -1.08 33.49 -16.31
C SER A 469 -1.68 34.89 -16.38
N ASP A 470 -1.75 35.44 -17.61
CA ASP A 470 -2.41 36.71 -17.89
C ASP A 470 -3.93 36.53 -17.84
N ARG A 471 -4.49 36.68 -16.64
CA ARG A 471 -5.92 36.49 -16.37
C ARG A 471 -6.81 37.53 -17.04
N GLU A 472 -6.27 38.71 -17.39
CA GLU A 472 -7.04 39.80 -17.99
C GLU A 472 -7.34 39.54 -19.48
N ASN A 473 -6.44 38.83 -20.17
CA ASN A 473 -6.59 38.48 -21.59
C ASN A 473 -7.03 37.02 -21.84
N MET A 474 -7.40 36.29 -20.77
CA MET A 474 -7.78 34.89 -20.84
C MET A 474 -9.27 34.71 -21.17
N SER A 475 -9.59 33.76 -22.05
CA SER A 475 -10.99 33.40 -22.29
C SER A 475 -11.62 32.79 -21.05
N GLU A 476 -12.93 32.98 -20.84
CA GLU A 476 -13.67 32.40 -19.70
C GLU A 476 -13.53 30.86 -19.64
N PHE A 477 -13.46 30.21 -20.81
CA PHE A 477 -13.23 28.76 -20.90
C PHE A 477 -11.86 28.37 -20.34
N ASP A 478 -10.81 29.09 -20.73
CA ASP A 478 -9.46 28.84 -20.26
C ASP A 478 -9.31 29.19 -18.77
N PHE A 479 -10.01 30.23 -18.31
CA PHE A 479 -10.07 30.60 -16.90
C PHE A 479 -10.69 29.49 -16.03
N VAL A 480 -11.83 28.92 -16.44
CA VAL A 480 -12.48 27.81 -15.72
C VAL A 480 -11.60 26.56 -15.72
N LYS A 481 -10.96 26.27 -16.87
CA LYS A 481 -10.05 25.13 -17.00
C LYS A 481 -8.83 25.28 -16.10
N LEU A 482 -8.20 26.46 -16.10
CA LEU A 482 -7.08 26.80 -15.23
C LEU A 482 -7.50 26.74 -13.77
N SER A 483 -8.64 27.32 -13.39
CA SER A 483 -9.15 27.30 -12.02
C SER A 483 -9.32 25.87 -11.50
N LYS A 484 -9.86 24.97 -12.33
CA LYS A 484 -9.97 23.54 -12.00
C LYS A 484 -8.60 22.88 -11.83
N GLU A 485 -7.64 23.17 -12.71
CA GLU A 485 -6.28 22.63 -12.61
C GLU A 485 -5.57 23.13 -11.33
N LEU A 486 -5.73 24.41 -10.99
CA LEU A 486 -5.17 25.01 -9.77
C LEU A 486 -5.80 24.45 -8.49
N GLU A 487 -7.05 24.00 -8.55
CA GLU A 487 -7.74 23.31 -7.46
C GLU A 487 -7.32 21.84 -7.31
N GLU A 488 -6.70 21.25 -8.32
CA GLU A 488 -6.12 19.93 -8.25
C GLU A 488 -4.74 19.94 -7.57
N LYS A 489 -4.44 18.84 -6.87
CA LYS A 489 -3.14 18.65 -6.22
C LYS A 489 -2.03 18.56 -7.25
N ASN A 490 -1.15 19.55 -7.32
CA ASN A 490 0.06 19.49 -8.14
C ASN A 490 1.08 18.48 -7.57
N ARG A 491 1.10 17.26 -8.14
CA ARG A 491 2.05 16.20 -7.74
C ARG A 491 3.46 16.38 -8.30
N LYS A 492 3.65 17.26 -9.31
CA LYS A 492 4.97 17.57 -9.87
C LYS A 492 5.77 18.40 -8.86
N ASN A 493 5.11 19.34 -8.18
CA ASN A 493 5.70 20.06 -7.06
C ASN A 493 5.87 19.14 -5.85
N LYS A 494 7.10 18.77 -5.49
CA LYS A 494 7.38 17.82 -4.38
C LYS A 494 7.04 18.37 -2.99
N LYS A 495 6.86 19.69 -2.85
CA LYS A 495 6.43 20.32 -1.59
C LYS A 495 5.01 19.90 -1.17
N HIS A 496 4.24 19.28 -2.06
CA HIS A 496 2.92 18.75 -1.73
C HIS A 496 2.92 17.75 -0.56
N HIS A 497 4.01 17.02 -0.32
CA HIS A 497 4.13 16.11 0.82
C HIS A 497 4.23 16.89 2.15
N ALA A 498 4.95 18.01 2.16
CA ALA A 498 5.02 18.88 3.33
C ALA A 498 3.68 19.54 3.60
N LEU A 499 2.98 20.00 2.55
CA LEU A 499 1.64 20.56 2.69
C LEU A 499 0.65 19.54 3.29
N ASP A 500 0.68 18.29 2.82
CA ASP A 500 -0.14 17.22 3.41
C ASP A 500 0.18 17.03 4.90
N ALA A 501 1.47 17.00 5.27
CA ALA A 501 1.90 16.87 6.67
C ALA A 501 1.42 18.04 7.54
N MET A 502 1.47 19.28 7.03
CA MET A 502 0.93 20.45 7.73
C MET A 502 -0.59 20.33 7.90
N CYS A 503 -1.32 19.84 6.89
CA CYS A 503 -2.76 19.59 7.01
C CYS A 503 -3.08 18.52 8.07
N LEU A 504 -2.23 17.50 8.20
CA LEU A 504 -2.40 16.42 9.19
C LEU A 504 -2.33 16.90 10.64
N CYS A 505 -1.58 17.98 10.92
CA CYS A 505 -1.52 18.58 12.26
C CYS A 505 -2.90 19.01 12.77
N PHE A 506 -3.75 19.48 11.85
CA PHE A 506 -5.11 19.95 12.12
C PHE A 506 -6.18 18.87 11.89
N ALA A 507 -5.81 17.68 11.43
CA ALA A 507 -6.79 16.63 11.15
C ALA A 507 -7.54 16.22 12.44
N PRO A 508 -8.86 16.00 12.37
CA PRO A 508 -9.65 15.61 13.52
C PRO A 508 -9.25 14.21 14.01
N THR A 509 -8.96 14.11 15.30
CA THR A 509 -8.47 12.88 15.96
C THR A 509 -9.51 12.23 16.90
N ALA A 510 -10.72 12.80 17.02
CA ALA A 510 -11.82 12.27 17.84
C ALA A 510 -12.59 11.13 17.14
N ARG A 511 -13.37 10.35 17.90
CA ARG A 511 -14.22 9.27 17.34
C ARG A 511 -15.30 9.81 16.38
N ASP A 512 -15.72 11.06 16.53
CA ASP A 512 -16.76 11.70 15.73
C ASP A 512 -16.23 12.62 14.61
N VAL A 513 -15.24 12.16 13.83
CA VAL A 513 -14.76 12.87 12.61
C VAL A 513 -15.91 13.27 11.69
N LYS A 514 -17.03 12.55 11.71
CA LYS A 514 -18.21 12.78 10.87
C LYS A 514 -19.02 14.04 11.22
N LYS A 515 -18.83 14.63 12.41
CA LYS A 515 -19.56 15.84 12.86
C LYS A 515 -18.73 17.13 12.80
N VAL A 516 -17.46 17.05 12.37
CA VAL A 516 -16.56 18.21 12.35
C VAL A 516 -16.86 19.08 11.13
N ASP A 517 -17.19 20.35 11.36
CA ASP A 517 -17.20 21.36 10.31
C ASP A 517 -15.74 21.68 9.93
N PHE A 518 -15.40 21.38 8.68
CA PHE A 518 -14.05 21.62 8.16
C PHE A 518 -13.75 23.11 8.03
N LYS A 519 -14.76 23.98 7.92
CA LYS A 519 -14.57 25.44 7.83
C LYS A 519 -14.02 26.03 9.13
N THR A 520 -14.30 25.40 10.26
CA THR A 520 -13.85 25.83 11.59
C THR A 520 -12.65 25.02 12.09
N LEU A 521 -12.04 24.20 11.23
CA LEU A 521 -10.96 23.29 11.63
C LEU A 521 -9.66 24.02 11.96
N LEU A 522 -9.33 25.04 11.17
CA LEU A 522 -8.17 25.89 11.43
C LEU A 522 -8.54 26.97 12.46
N PRO A 523 -7.63 27.32 13.37
CA PRO A 523 -7.80 28.49 14.23
C PRO A 523 -8.12 29.73 13.40
N LYS A 524 -8.98 30.61 13.90
CA LYS A 524 -9.47 31.79 13.15
C LYS A 524 -8.34 32.65 12.56
N LYS A 525 -7.27 32.86 13.33
CA LYS A 525 -6.05 33.58 12.92
C LYS A 525 -5.34 32.96 11.71
N ILE A 526 -5.49 31.65 11.50
CA ILE A 526 -4.91 30.92 10.36
C ILE A 526 -5.92 30.85 9.22
N SER A 527 -7.21 30.60 9.49
CA SER A 527 -8.23 30.40 8.46
C SER A 527 -8.45 31.62 7.56
N GLU A 528 -8.29 32.83 8.10
CA GLU A 528 -8.49 34.09 7.36
C GLU A 528 -7.47 34.29 6.22
N SER A 529 -6.26 33.75 6.38
CA SER A 529 -5.16 33.86 5.41
C SER A 529 -4.39 32.53 5.31
N ALA A 530 -5.15 31.43 5.15
CA ALA A 530 -4.57 30.09 5.18
C ALA A 530 -3.55 29.86 4.05
N PRO A 531 -3.80 30.26 2.78
CA PRO A 531 -2.80 30.11 1.72
C PRO A 531 -1.46 30.78 2.06
N GLU A 532 -1.49 32.02 2.57
CA GLU A 532 -0.30 32.81 2.92
C GLU A 532 0.45 32.18 4.09
N TYR A 533 -0.29 31.76 5.14
CA TYR A 533 0.28 31.09 6.30
C TYR A 533 1.07 29.84 5.89
N PHE A 534 0.45 28.91 5.15
CA PHE A 534 1.11 27.67 4.75
C PHE A 534 2.23 27.92 3.74
N LYS A 535 2.06 28.86 2.80
CA LYS A 535 3.08 29.23 1.81
C LYS A 535 4.36 29.73 2.48
N SER A 536 4.26 30.52 3.55
CA SER A 536 5.42 31.03 4.30
C SER A 536 6.35 29.93 4.84
N TYR A 537 5.80 28.76 5.17
CA TYR A 537 6.58 27.58 5.58
C TYR A 537 7.03 26.76 4.38
N LEU A 538 6.17 26.56 3.39
CA LEU A 538 6.51 25.81 2.19
C LEU A 538 7.67 26.43 1.42
N ASP A 539 7.77 27.75 1.36
CA ASP A 539 8.83 28.46 0.65
C ASP A 539 10.21 28.21 1.28
N LYS A 540 10.26 27.96 2.59
CA LYS A 540 11.49 27.59 3.32
C LYS A 540 11.90 26.12 3.16
N ILE A 541 11.01 25.27 2.65
CA ILE A 541 11.24 23.83 2.52
C ILE A 541 11.87 23.53 1.17
N VAL A 542 12.99 22.79 1.21
CA VAL A 542 13.60 22.24 0.01
C VAL A 542 13.47 20.71 0.00
N PRO A 543 12.76 20.12 -0.98
CA PRO A 543 12.65 18.68 -1.10
C PRO A 543 14.02 18.01 -1.28
N ASN A 544 14.26 16.91 -0.56
CA ASN A 544 15.50 16.14 -0.65
C ASN A 544 15.20 14.66 -0.99
N GLU A 545 16.01 14.06 -1.85
CA GLU A 545 15.94 12.63 -2.17
C GLU A 545 16.72 11.79 -1.14
N VAL A 546 15.98 11.08 -0.29
CA VAL A 546 16.57 10.29 0.80
C VAL A 546 17.04 8.89 0.39
N ALA A 547 16.66 8.43 -0.82
CA ALA A 547 17.03 7.11 -1.34
C ALA A 547 17.20 7.17 -2.87
N PRO A 548 18.28 7.81 -3.37
CA PRO A 548 18.52 7.91 -4.81
C PRO A 548 18.72 6.53 -5.41
N LYS A 549 18.14 6.31 -6.60
CA LYS A 549 18.35 5.08 -7.36
C LYS A 549 19.83 4.98 -7.72
N LYS A 550 20.49 3.91 -7.28
CA LYS A 550 21.90 3.67 -7.63
C LYS A 550 22.03 3.53 -9.15
N PRO A 551 22.92 4.31 -9.79
CA PRO A 551 23.22 4.14 -11.21
C PRO A 551 23.79 2.75 -11.50
N ARG A 552 23.45 2.22 -12.67
CA ARG A 552 23.86 0.88 -13.13
C ARG A 552 24.51 0.99 -14.50
N LEU A 553 25.29 -0.03 -14.84
CA LEU A 553 25.75 -0.17 -16.22
C LEU A 553 24.53 -0.48 -17.09
N GLU A 554 24.47 0.14 -18.26
CA GLU A 554 23.48 -0.22 -19.24
C GLU A 554 23.70 -1.65 -19.73
N ASP A 555 22.61 -2.31 -20.09
CA ASP A 555 22.65 -3.63 -20.74
C ASP A 555 23.19 -3.53 -22.17
N SER A 556 23.12 -2.34 -22.76
CA SER A 556 23.61 -2.08 -24.12
C SER A 556 25.14 -2.19 -24.20
N ILE A 557 25.60 -2.94 -25.19
CA ILE A 557 27.02 -3.03 -25.55
C ILE A 557 27.29 -2.10 -26.74
N TYR A 558 28.39 -1.38 -26.63
CA TYR A 558 28.87 -0.40 -27.60
C TYR A 558 30.20 -0.84 -28.18
N SER A 559 30.58 -0.23 -29.30
CA SER A 559 31.88 -0.47 -29.93
C SER A 559 32.66 0.83 -30.10
N LEU A 560 33.96 0.77 -29.88
CA LEU A 560 34.88 1.86 -30.21
C LEU A 560 35.30 1.76 -31.68
N ARG A 561 35.32 2.90 -32.39
CA ARG A 561 35.81 3.00 -33.78
C ARG A 561 36.63 4.27 -33.94
N LYS A 562 37.67 4.19 -34.79
CA LYS A 562 38.42 5.37 -35.22
C LYS A 562 37.82 5.87 -36.55
N ILE A 563 37.21 7.05 -36.53
CA ILE A 563 36.52 7.64 -37.68
C ILE A 563 37.07 9.05 -37.88
N GLN A 564 37.57 9.34 -39.09
CA GLN A 564 38.22 10.63 -39.39
C GLN A 564 39.32 11.00 -38.36
N GLY A 565 40.07 10.00 -37.89
CA GLY A 565 41.14 10.18 -36.90
C GLY A 565 40.68 10.27 -35.43
N LYS A 566 39.38 10.38 -35.15
CA LYS A 566 38.81 10.50 -33.80
C LYS A 566 38.28 9.16 -33.28
N ASN A 567 38.51 8.89 -32.01
CA ASN A 567 37.92 7.73 -31.33
C ASN A 567 36.46 8.03 -31.00
N CYS A 568 35.56 7.17 -31.46
CA CYS A 568 34.12 7.38 -31.39
C CYS A 568 33.44 6.13 -30.87
N ILE A 569 32.35 6.30 -30.12
CA ILE A 569 31.50 5.20 -29.70
C ILE A 569 30.32 5.07 -30.65
N VAL A 570 30.10 3.84 -31.10
CA VAL A 570 29.03 3.49 -32.05
C VAL A 570 28.15 2.37 -31.50
N LYS A 571 26.89 2.35 -31.93
CA LYS A 571 25.90 1.32 -31.62
C LYS A 571 25.17 0.88 -32.88
N LYS A 572 24.80 -0.40 -32.96
CA LYS A 572 23.95 -0.92 -34.04
C LYS A 572 22.47 -0.65 -33.71
N PHE A 573 21.76 -0.05 -34.66
CA PHE A 573 20.30 0.13 -34.63
C PHE A 573 19.67 -0.68 -35.76
N ASN A 574 18.44 -1.15 -35.59
CA ASN A 574 17.71 -1.70 -36.72
C ASN A 574 17.39 -0.56 -37.69
N LEU A 575 17.52 -0.83 -38.99
CA LEU A 575 17.32 0.19 -40.03
C LEU A 575 15.93 0.81 -39.92
N VAL A 576 14.89 -0.03 -39.79
CA VAL A 576 13.49 0.41 -39.72
C VAL A 576 13.22 1.38 -38.58
N ASP A 577 13.89 1.19 -37.42
CA ASP A 577 13.68 1.99 -36.22
C ASP A 577 14.22 3.43 -36.35
N LEU A 578 15.08 3.70 -37.35
CA LEU A 578 15.71 5.03 -37.52
C LEU A 578 14.72 6.14 -37.89
N ALA A 579 13.58 5.78 -38.50
CA ALA A 579 12.53 6.74 -38.87
C ALA A 579 11.46 6.90 -37.78
N TYR A 580 11.70 6.42 -36.56
CA TYR A 580 10.74 6.52 -35.45
C TYR A 580 11.28 7.34 -34.29
N LYS A 581 10.41 8.17 -33.69
CA LYS A 581 10.68 8.78 -32.39
C LYS A 581 10.64 7.72 -31.30
N SER A 582 11.70 7.63 -30.50
CA SER A 582 11.79 6.73 -29.35
C SER A 582 10.73 7.06 -28.29
N GLY A 583 9.98 6.07 -27.82
CA GLY A 583 8.96 6.23 -26.77
C GLY A 583 8.15 4.95 -26.51
N LEU A 584 7.21 5.00 -25.56
CA LEU A 584 6.29 3.89 -25.24
C LEU A 584 5.41 3.48 -26.43
N LYS A 585 5.16 4.41 -27.37
CA LYS A 585 4.55 4.18 -28.67
C LYS A 585 5.41 4.89 -29.71
N PRO A 586 6.26 4.18 -30.46
CA PRO A 586 7.06 4.78 -31.52
C PRO A 586 6.16 5.43 -32.56
N VAL A 587 6.47 6.65 -32.97
CA VAL A 587 5.73 7.40 -34.00
C VAL A 587 6.65 7.59 -35.18
N TYR A 588 6.17 7.24 -36.37
CA TYR A 588 6.90 7.47 -37.62
C TYR A 588 7.10 8.98 -37.82
N ASP A 589 8.34 9.38 -38.02
CA ASP A 589 8.75 10.78 -38.16
C ASP A 589 10.05 10.88 -38.98
N LEU A 590 9.91 11.32 -40.23
CA LEU A 590 11.04 11.53 -41.14
C LEU A 590 12.06 12.57 -40.64
N ASN A 591 11.65 13.51 -39.78
CA ASN A 591 12.60 14.46 -39.20
C ASN A 591 13.60 13.77 -38.26
N SER A 592 13.22 12.65 -37.67
CA SER A 592 14.11 11.89 -36.78
C SER A 592 15.27 11.26 -37.54
N ILE A 593 15.02 10.76 -38.76
CA ILE A 593 16.07 10.20 -39.62
C ILE A 593 16.86 11.30 -40.34
N ALA A 594 16.24 12.42 -40.72
CA ALA A 594 16.92 13.54 -41.38
C ALA A 594 18.13 14.05 -40.57
N LYS A 595 17.99 14.14 -39.23
CA LYS A 595 19.09 14.52 -38.32
C LYS A 595 20.28 13.56 -38.36
N LEU A 596 20.05 12.28 -38.67
CA LEU A 596 21.10 11.26 -38.78
C LEU A 596 21.84 11.30 -40.13
N LEU A 597 21.29 12.04 -41.10
CA LEU A 597 21.82 12.21 -42.44
C LEU A 597 22.55 13.55 -42.64
N GLU A 598 22.46 14.45 -41.66
CA GLU A 598 23.19 15.73 -41.68
C GLU A 598 24.71 15.51 -41.72
N GLU A 599 25.37 16.15 -42.69
CA GLU A 599 26.83 16.18 -42.78
C GLU A 599 27.33 17.58 -42.38
N LYS A 600 28.17 17.63 -41.34
CA LYS A 600 28.80 18.87 -40.87
C LYS A 600 30.32 18.77 -41.05
N PRO A 601 30.99 19.79 -41.61
CA PRO A 601 32.44 19.79 -41.77
C PRO A 601 33.13 19.50 -40.42
N LYS A 602 34.16 18.63 -40.43
CA LYS A 602 34.99 18.27 -39.25
C LYS A 602 34.24 17.53 -38.11
N LYS A 603 32.99 17.12 -38.33
CA LYS A 603 32.20 16.28 -37.40
C LYS A 603 32.03 14.85 -37.95
N VAL A 604 31.99 13.88 -37.04
CA VAL A 604 31.74 12.48 -37.36
C VAL A 604 30.32 12.35 -37.90
N PRO A 605 30.10 11.72 -39.07
CA PRO A 605 28.76 11.54 -39.61
C PRO A 605 27.95 10.61 -38.70
N PRO A 606 26.66 10.89 -38.42
CA PRO A 606 25.88 10.07 -37.50
C PRO A 606 25.74 8.62 -37.97
N ILE A 607 25.45 8.39 -39.25
CA ILE A 607 25.54 7.05 -39.86
C ILE A 607 26.96 6.85 -40.39
N ILE A 608 27.64 5.83 -39.85
CA ILE A 608 29.08 5.66 -40.09
C ILE A 608 29.40 5.23 -41.52
N ASN A 609 28.63 4.28 -42.06
CA ASN A 609 28.89 3.74 -43.39
C ASN A 609 28.38 4.73 -44.47
N PRO A 610 29.26 5.28 -45.33
CA PRO A 610 28.88 6.32 -46.30
C PRO A 610 27.94 5.80 -47.40
N VAL A 611 28.07 4.54 -47.80
CA VAL A 611 27.20 3.93 -48.83
C VAL A 611 25.79 3.78 -48.29
N ILE A 612 25.64 3.20 -47.10
CA ILE A 612 24.33 3.04 -46.43
C ILE A 612 23.71 4.42 -46.17
N ARG A 613 24.51 5.38 -45.68
CA ARG A 613 24.04 6.75 -45.44
C ARG A 613 23.49 7.40 -46.71
N LYS A 614 24.19 7.25 -47.84
CA LYS A 614 23.72 7.78 -49.13
C LYS A 614 22.42 7.12 -49.57
N LEU A 615 22.33 5.78 -49.52
CA LEU A 615 21.10 5.05 -49.89
C LEU A 615 19.89 5.49 -49.06
N ILE A 616 20.08 5.66 -47.74
CA ILE A 616 19.02 6.15 -46.85
C ILE A 616 18.66 7.60 -47.20
N LYS A 617 19.65 8.46 -47.46
CA LYS A 617 19.42 9.86 -47.83
C LYS A 617 18.62 9.99 -49.12
N ASP A 618 19.00 9.25 -50.14
CA ASP A 618 18.35 9.27 -51.46
C ASP A 618 16.89 8.77 -51.35
N PHE A 619 16.64 7.74 -50.53
CA PHE A 619 15.29 7.24 -50.29
C PHE A 619 14.44 8.18 -49.41
N VAL A 620 14.99 8.71 -48.31
CA VAL A 620 14.26 9.67 -47.45
C VAL A 620 13.87 10.94 -48.21
N ALA A 621 14.68 11.35 -49.20
CA ALA A 621 14.38 12.50 -50.06
C ALA A 621 13.10 12.33 -50.91
N THR A 622 12.60 11.10 -51.12
CA THR A 622 11.32 10.87 -51.80
C THR A 622 10.10 11.11 -50.91
N ASN A 623 10.31 11.45 -49.63
CA ASN A 623 9.27 11.64 -48.62
C ASN A 623 8.34 10.42 -48.46
N PRO A 624 8.89 9.23 -48.15
CA PRO A 624 8.12 7.98 -48.15
C PRO A 624 7.10 7.92 -47.00
N SER A 625 5.98 7.27 -47.24
CA SER A 625 5.03 6.85 -46.21
C SER A 625 5.65 5.81 -45.27
N GLU A 626 5.02 5.59 -44.11
CA GLU A 626 5.49 4.59 -43.14
C GLU A 626 5.59 3.18 -43.74
N GLN A 627 4.64 2.82 -44.63
CA GLN A 627 4.61 1.51 -45.26
C GLN A 627 5.72 1.35 -46.30
N GLU A 628 5.92 2.36 -47.15
CA GLU A 628 7.01 2.37 -48.14
C GLU A 628 8.38 2.31 -47.47
N TRP A 629 8.56 3.01 -46.34
CA TRP A 629 9.77 2.92 -45.52
C TRP A 629 10.02 1.50 -45.01
N LYS A 630 8.99 0.85 -44.45
CA LYS A 630 9.09 -0.52 -43.95
C LYS A 630 9.47 -1.51 -45.05
N ASP A 631 8.85 -1.39 -46.21
CA ASP A 631 9.07 -2.32 -47.32
C ASP A 631 10.45 -2.10 -47.94
N TRP A 632 10.86 -0.85 -48.16
CA TRP A 632 12.22 -0.55 -48.61
C TRP A 632 13.29 -1.06 -47.64
N CYS A 633 13.07 -0.92 -46.33
CA CYS A 633 14.00 -1.45 -45.31
C CYS A 633 14.14 -2.98 -45.36
N LYS A 634 13.10 -3.72 -45.75
CA LYS A 634 13.15 -5.19 -45.85
C LYS A 634 14.06 -5.65 -46.97
N ASP A 635 14.10 -4.89 -48.06
CA ASP A 635 14.76 -5.28 -49.31
C ASP A 635 16.08 -4.55 -49.58
N LEU A 636 16.43 -3.54 -48.77
CA LEU A 636 17.67 -2.77 -48.93
C LEU A 636 18.91 -3.67 -48.93
N ARG A 637 19.70 -3.57 -50.00
CA ARG A 637 20.99 -4.24 -50.18
C ARG A 637 22.09 -3.24 -50.51
N ILE A 638 23.31 -3.53 -50.08
CA ILE A 638 24.49 -2.74 -50.45
C ILE A 638 24.85 -3.04 -51.91
N PRO A 639 25.09 -2.03 -52.77
CA PRO A 639 25.53 -2.25 -54.15
C PRO A 639 26.77 -3.16 -54.22
N SER A 640 26.72 -4.16 -55.09
CA SER A 640 27.80 -5.11 -55.35
C SER A 640 28.02 -5.24 -56.85
N LYS A 641 29.27 -5.46 -57.26
CA LYS A 641 29.65 -5.62 -58.69
C LYS A 641 28.95 -6.82 -59.35
N ASN A 642 28.53 -7.82 -58.56
CA ASN A 642 27.93 -9.07 -59.04
C ASN A 642 26.41 -9.11 -58.83
N GLY A 643 25.77 -7.99 -58.47
CA GLY A 643 24.32 -7.92 -58.20
C GLY A 643 23.86 -8.50 -56.85
N GLU A 644 24.63 -9.39 -56.23
CA GLU A 644 24.28 -10.04 -54.95
C GLU A 644 24.78 -9.26 -53.72
N GLY A 645 24.29 -8.04 -53.56
CA GLY A 645 24.58 -7.21 -52.39
C GLY A 645 24.11 -7.81 -51.05
N SER A 646 24.88 -7.64 -49.98
CA SER A 646 24.44 -8.01 -48.63
C SER A 646 23.25 -7.16 -48.17
N ARG A 647 22.27 -7.79 -47.53
CA ARG A 647 21.08 -7.10 -46.99
C ARG A 647 21.43 -6.25 -45.77
N VAL A 648 20.89 -5.03 -45.73
CA VAL A 648 21.11 -4.09 -44.64
C VAL A 648 19.98 -4.17 -43.63
N ILE A 649 20.18 -4.90 -42.54
CA ILE A 649 19.19 -5.04 -41.46
C ILE A 649 19.46 -4.02 -40.33
N ARG A 650 20.75 -3.77 -40.06
CA ARG A 650 21.21 -2.90 -38.97
C ARG A 650 22.25 -1.94 -39.46
N VAL A 651 22.23 -0.72 -38.90
CA VAL A 651 23.13 0.36 -39.25
C VAL A 651 23.95 0.76 -38.03
N LEU A 652 25.25 1.00 -38.23
CA LEU A 652 26.12 1.55 -37.20
C LEU A 652 25.93 3.06 -37.13
N VAL A 653 25.55 3.54 -35.94
CA VAL A 653 25.29 4.95 -35.66
C VAL A 653 26.24 5.43 -34.57
N TYR A 654 26.82 6.61 -34.78
CA TYR A 654 27.57 7.36 -33.78
C TYR A 654 26.67 7.75 -32.61
N VAL A 655 27.10 7.48 -31.38
CA VAL A 655 26.30 7.74 -30.17
C VAL A 655 27.03 8.54 -29.10
N GLY A 656 28.33 8.80 -29.25
CA GLY A 656 29.07 9.64 -28.32
C GLY A 656 30.58 9.46 -28.38
N GLU A 657 31.25 10.22 -27.51
CA GLU A 657 32.70 10.17 -27.30
C GLU A 657 33.06 9.09 -26.25
N PRO A 658 34.30 8.58 -26.22
CA PRO A 658 34.70 7.46 -25.36
C PRO A 658 34.69 7.74 -23.85
N ASP A 659 34.73 9.01 -23.43
CA ASP A 659 34.99 9.40 -22.05
C ASP A 659 33.97 8.85 -21.02
N GLU A 660 32.71 8.64 -21.44
CA GLU A 660 31.66 8.07 -20.59
C GLU A 660 31.61 6.53 -20.60
N TYR A 661 32.46 5.90 -21.42
CA TYR A 661 32.42 4.47 -21.71
C TYR A 661 33.66 3.76 -21.19
N LYS A 662 33.48 2.50 -20.80
CA LYS A 662 34.58 1.64 -20.39
C LYS A 662 34.51 0.33 -21.13
N ASP A 663 35.65 -0.12 -21.65
CA ASP A 663 35.78 -1.50 -22.13
C ASP A 663 35.70 -2.45 -20.93
N LEU A 664 34.69 -3.33 -20.97
CA LEU A 664 34.46 -4.35 -19.95
C LEU A 664 34.58 -5.76 -20.54
N SER A 665 35.15 -5.89 -21.74
CA SER A 665 35.46 -7.21 -22.27
C SER A 665 36.64 -7.84 -21.50
N LYS A 666 36.64 -9.17 -21.39
CA LYS A 666 37.70 -9.90 -20.68
C LYS A 666 39.05 -9.85 -21.42
N ASP A 667 38.99 -9.67 -22.72
CA ASP A 667 40.09 -9.71 -23.67
C ASP A 667 40.56 -8.32 -24.13
N GLY A 668 39.89 -7.24 -23.70
CA GLY A 668 40.17 -5.88 -24.17
C GLY A 668 39.79 -5.62 -25.64
N CYS A 669 39.02 -6.51 -26.26
CA CYS A 669 38.60 -6.42 -27.66
C CYS A 669 37.33 -5.57 -27.89
N GLY A 670 36.84 -4.83 -26.89
CA GLY A 670 35.91 -3.73 -27.14
C GLY A 670 34.42 -4.02 -26.89
N ALA A 671 34.08 -4.53 -25.71
CA ALA A 671 32.71 -4.54 -25.20
C ALA A 671 32.47 -3.31 -24.31
N TYR A 672 32.38 -2.15 -24.95
CA TYR A 672 32.24 -0.88 -24.23
C TYR A 672 30.84 -0.77 -23.60
N ARG A 673 30.77 -0.26 -22.38
CA ARG A 673 29.51 0.09 -21.70
C ARG A 673 29.62 1.42 -21.00
N LYS A 674 28.49 2.12 -20.87
CA LYS A 674 28.36 3.30 -20.02
C LYS A 674 27.35 3.07 -18.90
N GLY A 675 27.32 3.99 -17.94
CA GLY A 675 26.28 4.03 -16.93
C GLY A 675 24.99 4.65 -17.46
N ASP A 676 23.85 4.24 -16.90
CA ASP A 676 22.55 4.89 -17.12
C ASP A 676 22.48 6.32 -16.53
N ALA A 677 23.34 6.61 -15.56
CA ALA A 677 23.63 7.92 -14.98
C ALA A 677 25.05 7.94 -14.36
N HIS A 678 25.53 9.09 -13.90
CA HIS A 678 26.76 9.17 -13.09
C HIS A 678 26.46 8.84 -11.62
N LYS A 679 27.41 8.22 -10.90
CA LYS A 679 27.33 7.95 -9.44
C LYS A 679 27.32 9.23 -8.60
N GLY A 680 27.85 10.31 -9.16
CA GLY A 680 28.02 11.60 -8.52
C GLY A 680 28.97 12.47 -9.35
N GLN A 681 29.31 13.62 -8.82
CA GLN A 681 30.19 14.61 -9.39
C GLN A 681 31.05 15.19 -8.26
N ILE A 682 32.30 15.51 -8.57
CA ILE A 682 33.21 16.22 -7.67
C ILE A 682 33.30 17.65 -8.20
N ILE A 683 32.94 18.62 -7.38
CA ILE A 683 33.20 20.03 -7.68
C ILE A 683 34.53 20.37 -7.03
N TRP A 684 35.46 20.88 -7.82
CA TRP A 684 36.79 21.26 -7.37
C TRP A 684 37.12 22.66 -7.85
N GLN A 685 37.94 23.36 -7.07
CA GLN A 685 38.37 24.72 -7.37
C GLN A 685 39.76 24.68 -7.99
N THR A 686 39.96 25.48 -9.03
CA THR A 686 41.27 25.72 -9.61
C THR A 686 42.04 26.74 -8.80
N LYS A 687 43.37 26.81 -8.97
CA LYS A 687 44.23 27.88 -8.39
C LYS A 687 43.80 29.29 -8.78
N SER A 688 43.13 29.43 -9.94
CA SER A 688 42.55 30.70 -10.39
C SER A 688 41.18 31.02 -9.74
N GLY A 689 40.72 30.20 -8.79
CA GLY A 689 39.46 30.36 -8.08
C GLY A 689 38.20 29.99 -8.88
N LYS A 690 38.32 29.29 -10.02
CA LYS A 690 37.17 28.83 -10.83
C LYS A 690 36.72 27.46 -10.37
N TYR A 691 35.41 27.18 -10.43
CA TYR A 691 34.89 25.84 -10.13
C TYR A 691 34.78 24.98 -11.38
N LYS A 692 35.26 23.74 -11.29
CA LYS A 692 35.18 22.72 -12.31
C LYS A 692 34.46 21.48 -11.80
N VAL A 693 33.80 20.76 -12.71
CA VAL A 693 33.04 19.55 -12.40
C VAL A 693 33.75 18.31 -12.96
N ALA A 694 34.01 17.32 -12.12
CA ALA A 694 34.51 16.00 -12.51
C ALA A 694 33.46 14.91 -12.26
N PRO A 695 32.84 14.32 -13.30
CA PRO A 695 31.84 13.28 -13.12
C PRO A 695 32.43 11.95 -12.62
N ILE A 696 31.68 11.26 -11.76
CA ILE A 696 32.01 9.91 -11.28
C ILE A 696 31.14 8.91 -12.03
N TYR A 697 31.65 8.34 -13.12
CA TYR A 697 30.91 7.34 -13.90
C TYR A 697 30.73 6.01 -13.15
N VAL A 698 29.77 5.18 -13.61
CA VAL A 698 29.42 3.92 -12.94
C VAL A 698 30.57 2.92 -12.88
N HIS A 699 31.41 2.88 -13.91
CA HIS A 699 32.59 2.02 -13.97
C HIS A 699 33.81 2.64 -13.27
N ALA A 700 33.76 3.92 -12.89
CA ALA A 700 34.91 4.63 -12.36
C ALA A 700 35.04 4.48 -10.84
N SER A 701 36.28 4.52 -10.37
CA SER A 701 36.62 4.56 -8.95
C SER A 701 36.75 6.02 -8.50
N LYS A 702 35.90 6.41 -7.53
CA LYS A 702 35.95 7.73 -6.90
C LYS A 702 37.37 8.08 -6.41
N ARG A 703 38.05 7.13 -5.76
CA ARG A 703 39.40 7.33 -5.23
C ARG A 703 40.39 7.71 -6.33
N ARG A 704 40.37 7.00 -7.46
CA ARG A 704 41.27 7.27 -8.59
C ARG A 704 40.99 8.62 -9.24
N ILE A 705 39.72 9.02 -9.33
CA ILE A 705 39.37 10.35 -9.85
C ILE A 705 39.92 11.44 -8.92
N LEU A 706 39.76 11.29 -7.60
CA LEU A 706 40.32 12.24 -6.63
C LEU A 706 41.86 12.30 -6.68
N GLU A 707 42.54 11.17 -6.83
CA GLU A 707 43.99 11.11 -7.00
C GLU A 707 44.41 11.83 -8.30
N ALA A 708 43.72 11.59 -9.41
CA ALA A 708 43.97 12.26 -10.67
C ALA A 708 43.73 13.79 -10.60
N LEU A 709 42.68 14.22 -9.88
CA LEU A 709 42.42 15.64 -9.65
C LEU A 709 43.53 16.30 -8.83
N LYS A 710 43.99 15.65 -7.74
CA LYS A 710 45.09 16.18 -6.92
C LYS A 710 46.41 16.31 -7.67
N ASN A 711 46.62 15.48 -8.70
CA ASN A 711 47.79 15.55 -9.56
C ASN A 711 47.65 16.58 -10.69
N ASN A 712 46.48 17.21 -10.84
CA ASN A 712 46.28 18.25 -11.84
C ASN A 712 47.02 19.54 -11.41
N PRO A 713 47.87 20.14 -12.25
CA PRO A 713 48.63 21.35 -11.91
C PRO A 713 47.77 22.53 -11.44
N ASP A 714 46.54 22.62 -11.94
CA ASP A 714 45.59 23.69 -11.64
C ASP A 714 44.74 23.40 -10.40
N PHE A 715 44.85 22.23 -9.78
CA PHE A 715 44.07 21.87 -8.61
C PHE A 715 44.46 22.67 -7.37
N GLU A 716 43.46 23.24 -6.69
CA GLU A 716 43.60 23.89 -5.40
C GLU A 716 42.95 23.05 -4.30
N LYS A 717 41.63 22.81 -4.39
CA LYS A 717 40.88 22.03 -3.40
C LYS A 717 39.61 21.42 -3.97
N VAL A 718 39.10 20.39 -3.29
CA VAL A 718 37.74 19.88 -3.53
C VAL A 718 36.74 20.77 -2.78
N ALA A 719 35.77 21.33 -3.50
CA ALA A 719 34.68 22.13 -2.93
C ALA A 719 33.59 21.23 -2.34
N GLY A 720 33.33 20.09 -2.99
CA GLY A 720 32.42 19.09 -2.48
C GLY A 720 32.16 17.94 -3.44
N GLU A 721 31.42 16.96 -2.95
CA GLU A 721 30.99 15.82 -3.73
C GLU A 721 29.47 15.72 -3.70
N PHE A 722 28.89 15.65 -4.89
CA PHE A 722 27.46 15.82 -5.07
C PHE A 722 26.89 14.71 -5.94
N ARG A 723 25.59 14.48 -5.83
CA ARG A 723 24.84 13.61 -6.73
C ARG A 723 23.79 14.44 -7.43
N SER A 724 23.17 13.86 -8.46
CA SER A 724 22.01 14.48 -9.09
C SER A 724 20.98 14.83 -8.02
N HIS A 725 20.39 16.03 -8.13
CA HIS A 725 19.41 16.59 -7.19
C HIS A 725 19.94 16.91 -5.78
N CYS A 726 21.25 16.87 -5.54
CA CYS A 726 21.83 17.51 -4.36
C CYS A 726 21.76 19.03 -4.51
N LEU A 727 21.38 19.71 -3.43
CA LEU A 727 21.51 21.15 -3.33
C LEU A 727 22.97 21.50 -3.07
N VAL A 728 23.47 22.47 -3.81
CA VAL A 728 24.82 23.00 -3.69
C VAL A 728 24.71 24.51 -3.61
N LYS A 729 25.54 25.13 -2.79
CA LYS A 729 25.70 26.58 -2.76
C LYS A 729 27.11 26.91 -3.23
N LEU A 730 27.24 27.69 -4.29
CA LEU A 730 28.52 28.08 -4.88
C LEU A 730 28.62 29.60 -4.93
N ASP A 731 29.79 30.15 -4.59
CA ASP A 731 30.08 31.58 -4.71
C ASP A 731 30.37 32.02 -6.15
N LYS A 732 30.62 31.08 -7.06
CA LYS A 732 30.82 31.31 -8.50
C LYS A 732 30.27 30.13 -9.31
N PRO A 733 29.91 30.34 -10.60
CA PRO A 733 29.43 29.26 -11.45
C PRO A 733 30.47 28.14 -11.62
N ALA A 734 30.00 26.90 -11.68
CA ALA A 734 30.82 25.74 -12.02
C ALA A 734 30.70 25.40 -13.50
N VAL A 735 31.85 25.20 -14.15
CA VAL A 735 31.94 24.92 -15.58
C VAL A 735 32.50 23.53 -15.86
N ASN A 736 32.25 23.01 -17.06
CA ASN A 736 32.95 21.83 -17.57
C ASN A 736 34.32 22.19 -18.19
N ASP A 737 35.05 21.19 -18.67
CA ASP A 737 36.36 21.41 -19.31
C ASP A 737 36.31 22.21 -20.62
N LYS A 738 35.12 22.38 -21.20
CA LYS A 738 34.88 23.23 -22.38
C LYS A 738 34.51 24.68 -22.01
N GLY A 739 34.40 24.99 -20.71
CA GLY A 739 33.99 26.29 -20.22
C GLY A 739 32.46 26.53 -20.25
N GLU A 740 31.67 25.50 -20.52
CA GLU A 740 30.21 25.59 -20.48
C GLU A 740 29.74 25.58 -19.02
N GLU A 741 28.87 26.53 -18.66
CA GLU A 741 28.28 26.59 -17.33
C GLU A 741 27.36 25.39 -17.08
N LEU A 742 27.64 24.66 -16.00
CA LEU A 742 26.85 23.53 -15.56
C LEU A 742 26.00 23.86 -14.33
N LEU A 743 26.47 24.77 -13.48
CA LEU A 743 25.81 25.22 -12.26
C LEU A 743 26.05 26.72 -12.11
N ALA A 744 24.96 27.48 -11.94
CA ALA A 744 25.04 28.90 -11.61
C ALA A 744 25.57 29.10 -10.17
N ASP A 745 25.97 30.33 -9.86
CA ASP A 745 26.23 30.79 -8.51
C ASP A 745 24.94 30.99 -7.69
N GLY A 746 25.06 30.97 -6.37
CA GLY A 746 23.93 30.94 -5.42
C GLY A 746 23.72 29.58 -4.79
#